data_AF-B2IX56-F1
#
_entry.id   AF-B2IX56-F1
#
_cell.length_a   1.000
_cell.length_b   1.000
_cell.length_c   1.000
_cell.angle_alpha   90.00
_cell.angle_beta   90.00
_cell.angle_gamma   90.00
#
_symmetry.space_group_name_H-M   'P 1'
#
loop_
_entity.id
_entity.type
_entity.pdbx_description
1 polymer ?
#
loop_
_entity_poly.entity_id
_entity_poly.type
_entity_poly.pdbx_seq_one_letter_code
_entity_poly.pdbx_strand_id
1 'polypeptide(L)'
;MPSQGTGANVDPRSLKPSIDLATVIELLAQAIDPSSNQANHNQLNPKGMQLFEFDDKQNKRLRISTSAVMYRLFAQPKFKEAFNPAPGGGFIQNLSMPAKGNKSRVGGCLSDGNATKLPGAVDRLMAAIDQALNIAVPSESLLSTLLLDKAEQQLKHLAKKAGTTFQNIPNTANLVHLAFQAGDTKDNKSVATVISARERVENTDYFEQMCSAAAQYLKDERDNDEDDVDSSIATLEEEKNRYDSQIQRFLNFIDDEALSRVRLTISFRIMEAIAENARSSNDPDYQLLVEYVNRILILVESAKEEGYTVDLMTHFGSAAEFDLADELSKATFYYCLAVWPEWKTQIFEQKTKNQVEREVSYRFRVNGQNPELGKPAFEVRLDQIREYLLSNDESSLQKPWEICRRLAQLIFLAVVVPKNDEEPLTKESLTDMVNQLLANFQSQGIEAIRQTLDELQERSESMKSIAKALMKVLRDRSQKVISQVHDRSSQQFICVKSSIINWDRLEGATLGVRKLLVEPQENTSEKVEWFKHIEICEQPAKSLFSVKVTADLSEYDLKTKDTLSQLRAKRILPQKLLQVCWVPRSWQKGEDRQWTYELSTNASQFAGWALSAAIIVEYDVETVRRRANTRDSEENKQYHAAAVTAFAVLVYCCLWRIIRRLQKCEQETSVDFTTLMLRLQETGKQLDDDKDKSGDAYVYAAAQTLEAILGEDTPIRMQGLILDNVVKQTKKNQDFIKSGTFKAFLSAFPLCISSPDSHSAPKIGLISYASRPCNEGNFPNDSEKAYLFLTQSYIATAVSEPFIGYELKRERMQSDVLDSPEQLKTQRLVQEEIRHLRAKECQHIILLAHAYGDRRINRAADNNSSLIPTEFLEAVFQTFPDINIYPMMRDVFPATRLRERGYSEAAFEILQAGDHSDFQRSVRADYFRDLIPVYTFATLHAIQAEERLQSGFCIYFLVSDGKVSNINWTERARQHLINPDSDSRIHPCLLAVLRGLHFIEAERGVYKSQLSPVLDPFSWISPNTVEEAGEVKVLHSRRKGQVLLNYRAVLTYVSQVLHRK
;
A
#
# COMPACT_ATOMS: atom_id res chain seq x y z
N MET A 1 54.70 14.84 36.46
CA MET A 1 54.22 14.24 35.20
C MET A 1 54.32 12.73 35.33
N PRO A 2 53.19 12.05 35.53
CA PRO A 2 52.90 10.82 34.80
C PRO A 2 51.46 10.74 34.24
N SER A 3 51.39 10.19 33.02
CA SER A 3 50.30 9.52 32.29
C SER A 3 48.83 9.87 32.61
N GLN A 4 48.22 10.63 31.70
CA GLN A 4 46.76 10.71 31.53
C GLN A 4 46.21 9.33 31.14
N GLY A 5 45.22 8.87 31.90
CA GLY A 5 44.45 7.67 31.60
C GLY A 5 43.67 7.85 30.30
N THR A 6 43.77 6.85 29.45
CA THR A 6 42.90 6.62 28.30
C THR A 6 41.47 6.41 28.81
N GLY A 7 40.68 7.47 28.75
CA GLY A 7 39.23 7.37 28.90
C GLY A 7 38.68 6.43 27.84
N ALA A 8 37.77 5.54 28.23
CA ALA A 8 37.03 4.69 27.33
C ALA A 8 36.35 5.58 26.27
N ASN A 9 36.82 5.49 25.03
CA ASN A 9 36.16 6.11 23.90
C ASN A 9 34.91 5.26 23.64
N VAL A 10 33.79 5.66 24.25
CA VAL A 10 32.48 5.11 23.91
C VAL A 10 32.22 5.58 22.49
N ASP A 11 32.37 4.68 21.52
CA ASP A 11 31.95 4.96 20.15
C ASP A 11 30.49 5.43 20.20
N PRO A 12 30.19 6.67 19.75
CA PRO A 12 28.83 7.15 19.78
C PRO A 12 28.00 6.23 18.89
N ARG A 13 26.85 5.77 19.41
CA ARG A 13 25.81 5.12 18.60
C ARG A 13 25.72 5.87 17.27
N SER A 14 25.82 5.13 16.16
CA SER A 14 25.54 5.61 14.81
C SER A 14 24.40 6.64 14.84
N LEU A 15 24.68 7.84 14.36
CA LEU A 15 23.74 8.96 14.41
C LEU A 15 22.52 8.63 13.54
N LYS A 16 21.39 8.28 14.17
CA LYS A 16 20.14 7.93 13.47
C LYS A 16 19.59 9.15 12.70
N PRO A 17 19.10 8.99 11.45
CA PRO A 17 18.37 10.05 10.75
C PRO A 17 17.19 10.53 11.60
N SER A 18 17.07 11.84 11.78
CA SER A 18 16.11 12.43 12.71
C SER A 18 15.59 13.78 12.21
N ILE A 19 14.54 14.29 12.86
CA ILE A 19 13.92 15.58 12.53
C ILE A 19 13.88 16.56 13.70
N ASP A 20 14.01 17.85 13.41
CA ASP A 20 13.81 18.96 14.36
C ASP A 20 12.35 19.45 14.34
N LEU A 21 11.47 18.72 15.00
CA LEU A 21 10.04 19.02 15.04
C LEU A 21 9.70 20.19 15.99
N ALA A 22 10.34 20.25 17.16
CA ALA A 22 10.06 21.26 18.17
C ALA A 22 10.33 22.68 17.65
N THR A 23 11.46 22.90 16.95
CA THR A 23 11.78 24.23 16.40
C THR A 23 10.77 24.64 15.33
N VAL A 24 10.32 23.72 14.46
CA VAL A 24 9.26 24.02 13.47
C VAL A 24 7.98 24.49 14.17
N ILE A 25 7.57 23.80 15.23
CA ILE A 25 6.35 24.12 15.98
C ILE A 25 6.48 25.47 16.71
N GLU A 26 7.64 25.79 17.27
CA GLU A 26 7.89 27.09 17.92
C GLU A 26 7.80 28.28 16.94
N LEU A 27 8.33 28.10 15.73
CA LEU A 27 8.26 29.12 14.68
C LEU A 27 6.84 29.23 14.11
N LEU A 28 6.14 28.09 14.00
CA LEU A 28 4.74 28.05 13.60
C LEU A 28 3.85 28.79 14.60
N ALA A 29 4.06 28.62 15.91
CA ALA A 29 3.34 29.36 16.95
C ALA A 29 3.52 30.88 16.79
N GLN A 30 4.73 31.33 16.47
CA GLN A 30 5.03 32.75 16.19
C GLN A 30 4.37 33.27 14.89
N ALA A 31 3.98 32.36 13.98
CA ALA A 31 3.34 32.72 12.72
C ALA A 31 1.82 32.83 12.80
N ILE A 32 1.20 32.46 13.93
CA ILE A 32 -0.27 32.46 14.08
C ILE A 32 -0.83 33.88 13.99
N ASP A 33 -0.25 34.83 14.74
CA ASP A 33 -0.77 36.19 14.80
C ASP A 33 -0.41 37.03 13.55
N PRO A 34 -1.33 37.90 13.07
CA PRO A 34 -1.05 38.84 12.00
C PRO A 34 0.06 39.85 12.38
N SER A 35 0.82 40.32 11.40
CA SER A 35 1.90 41.30 11.65
C SER A 35 1.33 42.68 12.00
N SER A 36 1.63 43.20 13.19
CA SER A 36 1.09 44.43 13.78
C SER A 36 1.43 45.75 13.04
N ASN A 37 2.39 45.74 12.11
CA ASN A 37 2.93 46.95 11.48
C ASN A 37 2.29 47.36 10.13
N GLN A 38 1.17 46.77 9.70
CA GLN A 38 0.46 47.22 8.50
C GLN A 38 -0.91 47.79 8.88
N ALA A 39 -0.97 49.12 8.97
CA ALA A 39 -2.13 49.94 9.32
C ALA A 39 -3.30 49.89 8.31
N ASN A 40 -3.44 48.83 7.51
CA ASN A 40 -4.58 48.62 6.65
C ASN A 40 -5.16 47.23 6.92
N HIS A 41 -6.35 47.20 7.52
CA HIS A 41 -7.27 46.06 7.58
C HIS A 41 -7.77 45.61 6.19
N ASN A 42 -6.93 45.69 5.15
CA ASN A 42 -7.26 45.10 3.86
C ASN A 42 -7.07 43.59 4.00
N GLN A 43 -8.18 42.87 4.06
CA GLN A 43 -8.34 41.40 4.05
C GLN A 43 -7.69 40.69 2.84
N LEU A 44 -6.90 41.41 2.07
CA LEU A 44 -6.32 41.04 0.78
C LEU A 44 -4.81 40.77 0.86
N ASN A 45 -4.12 40.99 1.99
CA ASN A 45 -2.69 40.64 2.13
C ASN A 45 -2.51 39.41 3.05
N PRO A 46 -1.79 38.34 2.63
CA PRO A 46 -1.56 37.16 3.46
C PRO A 46 -0.92 37.46 4.83
N LYS A 47 -0.14 38.54 4.96
CA LYS A 47 0.49 38.93 6.23
C LYS A 47 -0.49 39.53 7.26
N GLY A 48 -1.60 40.10 6.79
CA GLY A 48 -2.63 40.73 7.62
C GLY A 48 -3.86 39.85 7.86
N MET A 49 -4.00 38.74 7.12
CA MET A 49 -5.16 37.84 7.23
C MET A 49 -5.09 36.99 8.51
N GLN A 50 -6.20 36.95 9.25
CA GLN A 50 -6.35 36.14 10.46
C GLN A 50 -6.40 34.64 10.13
N LEU A 51 -5.99 33.79 11.08
CA LEU A 51 -6.10 32.34 10.94
C LEU A 51 -7.56 31.89 10.87
N PHE A 52 -8.40 32.40 11.78
CA PHE A 52 -9.81 32.05 11.85
C PHE A 52 -10.70 33.22 11.42
N GLU A 53 -11.73 32.90 10.66
CA GLU A 53 -12.81 33.84 10.33
C GLU A 53 -14.15 33.11 10.47
N PHE A 54 -15.07 33.66 11.27
CA PHE A 54 -16.40 33.09 11.46
C PHE A 54 -17.46 33.91 10.72
N ASP A 55 -18.13 33.29 9.75
CA ASP A 55 -19.30 33.88 9.07
C ASP A 55 -20.59 33.47 9.81
N ASP A 56 -21.10 34.36 10.66
CA ASP A 56 -22.37 34.19 11.37
C ASP A 56 -23.60 34.65 10.55
N LYS A 57 -23.39 35.41 9.46
CA LYS A 57 -24.48 36.15 8.80
C LYS A 57 -25.16 35.38 7.66
N GLN A 58 -24.42 34.51 6.96
CA GLN A 58 -24.98 33.76 5.83
C GLN A 58 -24.98 32.26 6.06
N ASN A 59 -23.79 31.66 6.26
CA ASN A 59 -23.62 30.23 6.14
C ASN A 59 -23.02 29.56 7.38
N LYS A 60 -22.93 30.21 8.56
CA LYS A 60 -22.36 29.61 9.79
C LYS A 60 -21.08 28.81 9.52
N ARG A 61 -20.04 29.50 9.03
CA ARG A 61 -18.77 28.89 8.62
C ARG A 61 -17.63 29.34 9.50
N LEU A 62 -16.83 28.39 9.98
CA LEU A 62 -15.52 28.68 10.55
C LEU A 62 -14.45 28.39 9.49
N ARG A 63 -13.85 29.44 8.94
CA ARG A 63 -12.79 29.35 7.93
C ARG A 63 -11.42 29.30 8.62
N ILE A 64 -10.57 28.39 8.20
CA ILE A 64 -9.19 28.21 8.66
C ILE A 64 -8.26 28.55 7.49
N SER A 65 -7.64 29.72 7.55
CA SER A 65 -6.82 30.28 6.47
C SER A 65 -5.37 29.84 6.61
N THR A 66 -5.06 28.60 6.22
CA THR A 66 -3.73 28.02 6.46
C THR A 66 -2.65 28.76 5.68
N SER A 67 -2.96 29.19 4.45
CA SER A 67 -2.01 29.87 3.56
C SER A 67 -1.42 31.12 4.22
N ALA A 68 -2.24 31.91 4.92
CA ALA A 68 -1.82 33.13 5.60
C ALA A 68 -0.72 32.87 6.66
N VAL A 69 -0.90 31.81 7.47
CA VAL A 69 0.09 31.38 8.48
C VAL A 69 1.36 30.89 7.79
N MET A 70 1.24 30.07 6.74
CA MET A 70 2.40 29.55 6.00
C MET A 70 3.22 30.70 5.38
N TYR A 71 2.58 31.71 4.79
CA TYR A 71 3.26 32.90 4.28
C TYR A 71 4.02 33.66 5.37
N ARG A 72 3.44 33.78 6.58
CA ARG A 72 4.11 34.43 7.72
C ARG A 72 5.30 33.61 8.21
N LEU A 73 5.15 32.29 8.32
CA LEU A 73 6.22 31.37 8.70
C LEU A 73 7.43 31.53 7.76
N PHE A 74 7.21 31.52 6.44
CA PHE A 74 8.29 31.65 5.46
C PHE A 74 8.93 33.05 5.43
N ALA A 75 8.24 34.07 5.94
CA ALA A 75 8.76 35.42 6.03
C ALA A 75 9.64 35.65 7.27
N GLN A 76 9.65 34.72 8.24
CA GLN A 76 10.48 34.83 9.44
C GLN A 76 11.96 34.59 9.09
N PRO A 77 12.89 35.51 9.40
CA PRO A 77 14.33 35.28 9.19
C PRO A 77 14.83 34.03 9.92
N LYS A 78 14.36 33.84 11.15
CA LYS A 78 14.68 32.68 12.00
C LYS A 78 14.33 31.33 11.38
N PHE A 79 13.32 31.26 10.50
CA PHE A 79 12.94 30.01 9.83
C PHE A 79 14.05 29.54 8.89
N LYS A 80 14.62 30.46 8.10
CA LYS A 80 15.74 30.13 7.21
C LYS A 80 17.01 29.83 8.00
N GLU A 81 17.28 30.62 9.04
CA GLU A 81 18.44 30.41 9.92
C GLU A 81 18.41 29.03 10.60
N ALA A 82 17.25 28.62 11.14
CA ALA A 82 17.10 27.36 11.87
C ALA A 82 17.28 26.12 10.97
N PHE A 83 16.82 26.17 9.73
CA PHE A 83 16.82 25.00 8.82
C PHE A 83 17.89 25.06 7.73
N ASN A 84 18.91 25.89 7.92
CA ASN A 84 20.07 25.92 7.06
C ASN A 84 20.89 24.60 7.19
N PRO A 85 21.23 23.90 6.09
CA PRO A 85 21.85 22.56 6.10
C PRO A 85 23.35 22.52 6.51
N ALA A 86 23.78 23.30 7.51
CA ALA A 86 25.13 23.16 8.08
C ALA A 86 25.31 21.78 8.78
N PRO A 87 26.54 21.29 9.02
CA PRO A 87 26.75 20.04 9.75
C PRO A 87 26.05 20.04 11.12
N GLY A 88 25.16 19.08 11.35
CA GLY A 88 24.31 19.02 12.56
C GLY A 88 23.11 19.99 12.58
N GLY A 89 22.92 20.79 11.52
CA GLY A 89 21.78 21.68 11.31
C GLY A 89 20.79 21.15 10.26
N GLY A 90 19.78 21.96 9.93
CA GLY A 90 18.69 21.55 9.04
C GLY A 90 17.53 20.88 9.75
N PHE A 91 16.40 20.77 9.06
CA PHE A 91 15.21 20.11 9.59
C PHE A 91 15.40 18.59 9.69
N ILE A 92 15.95 17.97 8.65
CA ILE A 92 16.35 16.57 8.62
C ILE A 92 17.85 16.49 8.88
N GLN A 93 18.23 15.81 9.96
CA GLN A 93 19.61 15.69 10.46
C GLN A 93 20.11 14.25 10.33
N ASN A 94 21.44 14.08 10.30
CA ASN A 94 22.12 12.78 10.32
C ASN A 94 21.67 11.81 9.20
N LEU A 95 21.24 12.34 8.06
CA LEU A 95 20.76 11.55 6.95
C LEU A 95 21.87 11.28 5.93
N SER A 96 22.17 10.00 5.74
CA SER A 96 22.89 9.51 4.57
C SER A 96 21.91 9.29 3.41
N MET A 97 22.04 10.08 2.35
CA MET A 97 21.20 9.91 1.16
C MET A 97 21.35 8.50 0.56
N PRO A 98 20.25 7.79 0.29
CA PRO A 98 20.30 6.42 -0.25
C PRO A 98 20.95 6.36 -1.63
N ALA A 99 21.40 5.18 -2.06
CA ALA A 99 21.87 4.96 -3.42
C ALA A 99 20.74 5.17 -4.45
N LYS A 100 21.11 5.48 -5.71
CA LYS A 100 20.15 5.65 -6.81
C LYS A 100 19.26 4.41 -6.93
N GLY A 101 17.95 4.61 -7.08
CA GLY A 101 16.95 3.53 -7.13
C GLY A 101 16.39 3.10 -5.77
N ASN A 102 17.03 3.47 -4.66
CA ASN A 102 16.57 3.14 -3.31
C ASN A 102 15.78 4.29 -2.67
N LYS A 103 15.04 3.97 -1.60
CA LYS A 103 14.27 4.93 -0.82
C LYS A 103 14.61 4.78 0.66
N SER A 104 14.74 5.91 1.35
CA SER A 104 14.82 5.98 2.81
C SER A 104 13.56 6.67 3.36
N ARG A 105 13.20 6.37 4.61
CA ARG A 105 12.11 7.00 5.35
C ARG A 105 12.64 7.75 6.55
N VAL A 106 12.09 8.92 6.82
CA VAL A 106 12.38 9.77 7.98
C VAL A 106 11.11 10.25 8.67
N GLY A 107 11.23 10.63 9.94
CA GLY A 107 10.14 11.16 10.77
C GLY A 107 9.83 10.30 11.99
N GLY A 108 10.35 9.07 12.05
CA GLY A 108 10.25 8.18 13.21
C GLY A 108 11.25 8.41 14.34
N CYS A 109 12.15 9.39 14.20
CA CYS A 109 13.12 9.76 15.24
C CYS A 109 13.22 11.28 15.33
N LEU A 110 13.26 11.81 16.55
CA LEU A 110 13.47 13.23 16.84
C LEU A 110 14.96 13.50 17.08
N SER A 111 15.42 14.71 16.76
CA SER A 111 16.82 15.11 17.01
C SER A 111 17.12 15.25 18.52
N ASP A 112 18.40 15.32 18.87
CA ASP A 112 18.82 15.38 20.27
C ASP A 112 18.22 16.58 21.02
N GLY A 113 17.66 16.32 22.20
CA GLY A 113 16.96 17.31 23.04
C GLY A 113 15.60 17.78 22.51
N ASN A 114 15.20 17.37 21.30
CA ASN A 114 13.95 17.78 20.68
C ASN A 114 12.72 17.16 21.37
N ALA A 115 12.82 15.90 21.79
CA ALA A 115 11.78 15.21 22.57
C ALA A 115 11.41 15.97 23.87
N THR A 116 12.39 16.57 24.54
CA THR A 116 12.18 17.36 25.76
C THR A 116 11.59 18.73 25.48
N LYS A 117 11.92 19.37 24.35
CA LYS A 117 11.41 20.70 23.96
C LYS A 117 10.00 20.66 23.36
N LEU A 118 9.66 19.56 22.67
CA LEU A 118 8.39 19.37 21.99
C LEU A 118 7.14 19.70 22.85
N PRO A 119 7.02 19.26 24.13
CA PRO A 119 5.97 19.73 25.05
C PRO A 119 5.70 21.23 24.99
N GLY A 120 6.70 22.04 25.36
CA GLY A 120 6.52 23.48 25.49
C GLY A 120 6.30 24.17 24.14
N ALA A 121 6.83 23.60 23.05
CA ALA A 121 6.56 24.08 21.70
C ALA A 121 5.08 23.92 21.33
N VAL A 122 4.52 22.72 21.56
CA VAL A 122 3.11 22.43 21.28
C VAL A 122 2.20 23.27 22.17
N ASP A 123 2.50 23.41 23.46
CA ASP A 123 1.70 24.24 24.38
C ASP A 123 1.62 25.70 23.92
N ARG A 124 2.74 26.27 23.45
CA ARG A 124 2.78 27.62 22.85
C ARG A 124 1.93 27.72 21.59
N LEU A 125 2.00 26.72 20.71
CA LEU A 125 1.17 26.69 19.51
C LEU A 125 -0.32 26.62 19.87
N MET A 126 -0.69 25.78 20.83
CA MET A 126 -2.08 25.65 21.29
C MET A 126 -2.61 26.93 21.92
N ALA A 127 -1.79 27.61 22.73
CA ALA A 127 -2.15 28.91 23.32
C ALA A 127 -2.39 29.98 22.24
N ALA A 128 -1.55 30.03 21.20
CA ALA A 128 -1.74 30.95 20.07
C ALA A 128 -3.00 30.62 19.25
N ILE A 129 -3.26 29.33 18.99
CA ILE A 129 -4.49 28.87 18.33
C ILE A 129 -5.72 29.24 19.16
N ASP A 130 -5.67 29.07 20.47
CA ASP A 130 -6.76 29.44 21.39
C ASP A 130 -7.06 30.93 21.36
N GLN A 131 -6.02 31.76 21.40
CA GLN A 131 -6.17 33.20 21.31
C GLN A 131 -6.81 33.60 19.99
N ALA A 132 -6.32 33.07 18.86
CA ALA A 132 -6.88 33.34 17.54
C ALA A 132 -8.35 32.85 17.43
N LEU A 133 -8.67 31.68 17.98
CA LEU A 133 -10.01 31.12 17.96
C LEU A 133 -10.98 31.93 18.84
N ASN A 134 -10.54 32.39 20.01
CA ASN A 134 -11.35 33.23 20.89
C ASN A 134 -11.65 34.62 20.29
N ILE A 135 -10.75 35.15 19.45
CA ILE A 135 -11.00 36.38 18.70
C ILE A 135 -12.09 36.17 17.64
N ALA A 136 -12.01 35.07 16.87
CA ALA A 136 -12.97 34.77 15.81
C ALA A 136 -14.31 34.26 16.34
N VAL A 137 -14.29 33.53 17.46
CA VAL A 137 -15.45 32.87 18.07
C VAL A 137 -15.47 33.19 19.57
N PRO A 138 -16.01 34.36 19.98
CA PRO A 138 -15.91 34.85 21.37
C PRO A 138 -16.74 34.06 22.38
N SER A 139 -17.65 33.21 21.93
CA SER A 139 -18.54 32.42 22.80
C SER A 139 -18.64 30.98 22.33
N GLU A 140 -18.70 30.03 23.28
CA GLU A 140 -18.88 28.60 22.98
C GLU A 140 -20.22 28.30 22.31
N SER A 141 -21.25 29.12 22.59
CA SER A 141 -22.55 29.02 21.92
C SER A 141 -22.47 29.31 20.43
N LEU A 142 -21.53 30.17 20.00
CA LEU A 142 -21.29 30.43 18.59
C LEU A 142 -20.56 29.25 17.94
N LEU A 143 -19.56 28.68 18.63
CA LEU A 143 -18.82 27.51 18.15
C LEU A 143 -19.75 26.30 17.97
N SER A 144 -20.64 26.05 18.93
CA SER A 144 -21.57 24.92 18.90
C SER A 144 -22.56 24.97 17.73
N THR A 145 -22.76 26.14 17.09
CA THR A 145 -23.57 26.25 15.87
C THR A 145 -22.98 25.51 14.66
N LEU A 146 -21.71 25.11 14.73
CA LEU A 146 -21.08 24.23 13.73
C LEU A 146 -21.60 22.79 13.79
N LEU A 147 -22.20 22.38 14.93
CA LEU A 147 -22.82 21.08 15.07
C LEU A 147 -24.23 21.11 14.49
N LEU A 148 -24.45 20.25 13.52
CA LEU A 148 -25.73 20.16 12.82
C LEU A 148 -26.62 19.10 13.48
N ASP A 149 -27.78 19.53 13.97
CA ASP A 149 -28.82 18.63 14.45
C ASP A 149 -29.49 17.86 13.32
N LYS A 150 -30.22 16.79 13.69
CA LYS A 150 -31.02 15.95 12.79
C LYS A 150 -30.17 15.39 11.65
N ALA A 151 -29.15 14.62 12.01
CA ALA A 151 -28.19 14.00 11.09
C ALA A 151 -28.82 13.43 9.81
N GLU A 152 -29.94 12.70 9.91
CA GLU A 152 -30.63 12.13 8.75
C GLU A 152 -31.10 13.19 7.74
N GLN A 153 -31.61 14.33 8.20
CA GLN A 153 -32.07 15.42 7.33
C GLN A 153 -30.89 16.09 6.61
N GLN A 154 -29.76 16.26 7.30
CA GLN A 154 -28.54 16.81 6.72
C GLN A 154 -27.96 15.87 5.65
N LEU A 155 -27.95 14.56 5.92
CA LEU A 155 -27.52 13.56 4.95
C LEU A 155 -28.45 13.51 3.73
N LYS A 156 -29.78 13.66 3.91
CA LYS A 156 -30.73 13.81 2.78
C LYS A 156 -30.42 15.04 1.93
N HIS A 157 -30.06 16.15 2.57
CA HIS A 157 -29.68 17.37 1.86
C HIS A 157 -28.37 17.19 1.08
N LEU A 158 -27.36 16.57 1.69
CA LEU A 158 -26.09 16.25 1.03
C LEU A 158 -26.28 15.26 -0.13
N ALA A 159 -27.09 14.22 0.04
CA ALA A 159 -27.44 13.26 -1.00
C ALA A 159 -28.03 13.98 -2.23
N LYS A 160 -29.00 14.87 -2.02
CA LYS A 160 -29.64 15.65 -3.09
C LYS A 160 -28.61 16.50 -3.84
N LYS A 161 -27.65 17.12 -3.14
CA LYS A 161 -26.55 17.90 -3.73
C LYS A 161 -25.57 17.02 -4.51
N ALA A 162 -25.38 15.78 -4.10
CA ALA A 162 -24.60 14.78 -4.82
C ALA A 162 -25.37 14.11 -5.98
N GLY A 163 -26.60 14.52 -6.26
CA GLY A 163 -27.43 13.94 -7.33
C GLY A 163 -28.03 12.58 -7.01
N THR A 164 -28.18 12.24 -5.72
CA THR A 164 -28.68 10.94 -5.25
C THR A 164 -29.73 11.08 -4.14
N THR A 165 -30.27 9.97 -3.67
CA THR A 165 -31.28 9.92 -2.60
C THR A 165 -30.77 9.12 -1.41
N PHE A 166 -31.14 9.54 -0.19
CA PHE A 166 -30.79 8.85 1.03
C PHE A 166 -32.02 8.57 1.90
N GLN A 167 -32.15 7.33 2.36
CA GLN A 167 -33.13 6.91 3.36
C GLN A 167 -32.42 5.96 4.33
N ASN A 168 -32.53 6.22 5.64
CA ASN A 168 -31.90 5.37 6.65
C ASN A 168 -32.83 4.22 7.06
N ILE A 169 -33.06 3.29 6.14
CA ILE A 169 -33.88 2.09 6.37
C ILE A 169 -32.99 0.85 6.56
N PRO A 170 -33.48 -0.20 7.24
CA PRO A 170 -32.82 -1.51 7.24
C PRO A 170 -32.66 -2.04 5.81
N ASN A 171 -31.44 -2.42 5.45
CA ASN A 171 -31.12 -3.05 4.18
C ASN A 171 -30.81 -4.53 4.38
N THR A 172 -30.97 -5.33 3.33
CA THR A 172 -30.68 -6.77 3.35
C THR A 172 -29.45 -7.10 2.52
N ALA A 173 -28.71 -8.12 2.94
CA ALA A 173 -27.65 -8.76 2.16
C ALA A 173 -27.85 -10.28 2.26
N ASN A 174 -28.07 -10.96 1.14
CA ASN A 174 -28.14 -12.42 1.14
C ASN A 174 -26.73 -13.00 0.99
N LEU A 175 -26.34 -13.86 1.93
CA LEU A 175 -25.04 -14.51 1.99
C LEU A 175 -25.18 -15.98 1.61
N VAL A 176 -24.31 -16.44 0.72
CA VAL A 176 -24.28 -17.83 0.24
C VAL A 176 -23.19 -18.59 1.02
N HIS A 177 -23.54 -19.74 1.57
CA HIS A 177 -22.57 -20.57 2.30
C HIS A 177 -21.73 -21.41 1.35
N LEU A 178 -20.42 -21.41 1.58
CA LEU A 178 -19.42 -22.10 0.77
C LEU A 178 -18.65 -23.17 1.57
N ALA A 179 -17.96 -24.05 0.85
CA ALA A 179 -16.87 -24.88 1.35
C ALA A 179 -15.77 -24.99 0.29
N PHE A 180 -14.54 -25.23 0.74
CA PHE A 180 -13.44 -25.64 -0.13
C PHE A 180 -13.57 -27.12 -0.47
N GLN A 181 -13.32 -27.44 -1.74
CA GLN A 181 -13.21 -28.80 -2.23
C GLN A 181 -11.95 -28.93 -3.09
N ALA A 182 -11.23 -30.04 -2.97
CA ALA A 182 -10.16 -30.36 -3.91
C ALA A 182 -10.70 -30.39 -5.34
N GLY A 183 -9.96 -29.81 -6.29
CA GLY A 183 -10.37 -29.65 -7.69
C GLY A 183 -10.40 -30.96 -8.49
N ASP A 184 -10.84 -32.09 -7.95
CA ASP A 184 -10.84 -33.39 -8.66
C ASP A 184 -12.01 -33.51 -9.66
N THR A 185 -13.13 -32.84 -9.42
CA THR A 185 -14.30 -32.79 -10.34
C THR A 185 -15.00 -31.43 -10.27
N LYS A 186 -15.09 -30.72 -11.41
CA LYS A 186 -15.87 -29.48 -11.50
C LYS A 186 -17.36 -29.79 -11.49
N ASP A 187 -18.04 -29.34 -10.44
CA ASP A 187 -19.49 -29.44 -10.27
C ASP A 187 -20.17 -28.13 -10.72
N ASN A 188 -21.43 -28.19 -11.15
CA ASN A 188 -22.26 -27.03 -11.47
C ASN A 188 -22.46 -26.09 -10.25
N LYS A 189 -22.15 -26.57 -9.04
CA LYS A 189 -22.20 -25.80 -7.78
C LYS A 189 -20.92 -25.02 -7.45
N SER A 190 -19.84 -25.17 -8.23
CA SER A 190 -18.61 -24.42 -8.03
C SER A 190 -18.81 -22.95 -8.44
N VAL A 191 -18.56 -22.00 -7.53
CA VAL A 191 -18.73 -20.56 -7.76
C VAL A 191 -17.44 -19.88 -8.21
N ALA A 192 -16.31 -20.37 -7.73
CA ALA A 192 -14.99 -19.84 -7.99
C ALA A 192 -13.93 -20.91 -7.73
N THR A 193 -12.73 -20.68 -8.24
CA THR A 193 -11.59 -21.59 -8.14
C THR A 193 -10.35 -20.81 -7.73
N VAL A 194 -9.56 -21.39 -6.85
CA VAL A 194 -8.28 -20.87 -6.35
C VAL A 194 -7.17 -21.70 -6.95
N ILE A 195 -6.18 -21.03 -7.54
CA ILE A 195 -4.95 -21.66 -8.01
C ILE A 195 -3.83 -21.21 -7.09
N SER A 196 -3.22 -22.16 -6.40
CA SER A 196 -2.03 -21.91 -5.58
C SER A 196 -0.91 -22.89 -5.90
N ALA A 197 0.30 -22.53 -5.50
CA ALA A 197 1.48 -23.36 -5.57
C ALA A 197 2.16 -23.40 -4.22
N ARG A 198 2.59 -24.60 -3.85
CA ARG A 198 3.48 -24.83 -2.71
C ARG A 198 4.91 -24.69 -3.20
N GLU A 199 5.52 -23.56 -2.90
CA GLU A 199 6.89 -23.23 -3.30
C GLU A 199 7.86 -23.63 -2.18
N ARG A 200 8.94 -24.29 -2.56
CA ARG A 200 9.85 -25.02 -1.69
C ARG A 200 11.28 -24.69 -2.11
N VAL A 201 11.91 -23.75 -1.42
CA VAL A 201 13.26 -23.24 -1.71
C VAL A 201 14.27 -23.87 -0.75
N GLU A 202 15.37 -24.38 -1.27
CA GLU A 202 16.48 -24.87 -0.45
C GLU A 202 17.04 -23.75 0.45
N ASN A 203 17.07 -24.00 1.77
CA ASN A 203 17.52 -23.02 2.77
C ASN A 203 18.97 -23.33 3.16
N THR A 204 19.88 -22.94 2.28
CA THR A 204 21.33 -23.01 2.51
C THR A 204 21.86 -21.60 2.77
N ASP A 205 22.95 -21.47 3.54
CA ASP A 205 23.64 -20.19 3.62
C ASP A 205 24.31 -19.94 2.27
N TYR A 206 23.66 -19.14 1.42
CA TYR A 206 24.16 -18.83 0.08
C TYR A 206 25.56 -18.21 0.11
N PHE A 207 25.90 -17.50 1.19
CA PHE A 207 27.23 -16.93 1.35
C PHE A 207 28.26 -18.00 1.68
N GLU A 208 27.93 -18.95 2.55
CA GLU A 208 28.80 -20.12 2.81
C GLU A 208 29.03 -20.95 1.54
N GLN A 209 27.99 -21.17 0.74
CA GLN A 209 28.11 -21.82 -0.57
C GLN A 209 29.00 -21.03 -1.52
N MET A 210 28.82 -19.71 -1.58
CA MET A 210 29.64 -18.82 -2.40
C MET A 210 31.11 -18.88 -1.98
N CYS A 211 31.41 -18.82 -0.68
CA CYS A 211 32.78 -18.91 -0.16
C CYS A 211 33.41 -20.28 -0.46
N SER A 212 32.66 -21.37 -0.24
CA SER A 212 33.13 -22.73 -0.51
C SER A 212 33.45 -22.93 -2.00
N ALA A 213 32.56 -22.46 -2.87
CA ALA A 213 32.75 -22.54 -4.32
C ALA A 213 33.88 -21.62 -4.81
N ALA A 214 34.03 -20.43 -4.22
CA ALA A 214 35.13 -19.53 -4.53
C ALA A 214 36.49 -20.10 -4.10
N ALA A 215 36.59 -20.69 -2.91
CA ALA A 215 37.79 -21.36 -2.43
C ALA A 215 38.19 -22.52 -3.35
N GLN A 216 37.21 -23.33 -3.75
CA GLN A 216 37.45 -24.42 -4.69
C GLN A 216 37.90 -23.90 -6.06
N TYR A 217 37.28 -22.84 -6.60
CA TYR A 217 37.68 -22.25 -7.87
C TYR A 217 39.10 -21.65 -7.83
N LEU A 218 39.47 -20.97 -6.75
CA LEU A 218 40.82 -20.42 -6.58
C LEU A 218 41.88 -21.53 -6.48
N LYS A 219 41.56 -22.65 -5.83
CA LYS A 219 42.46 -23.79 -5.70
C LYS A 219 42.59 -24.60 -7.00
N ASP A 220 41.47 -24.94 -7.62
CA ASP A 220 41.42 -25.92 -8.71
C ASP A 220 41.62 -25.28 -10.10
N GLU A 221 41.19 -24.02 -10.30
CA GLU A 221 41.18 -23.35 -11.62
C GLU A 221 42.18 -22.18 -11.71
N ARG A 222 42.71 -21.70 -10.58
CA ARG A 222 43.71 -20.61 -10.52
C ARG A 222 45.04 -21.00 -9.89
N ASP A 223 45.16 -22.23 -9.35
CA ASP A 223 46.38 -22.77 -8.73
C ASP A 223 46.92 -21.95 -7.54
N ASN A 224 46.03 -21.29 -6.77
CA ASN A 224 46.42 -20.54 -5.57
C ASN A 224 46.78 -21.48 -4.40
N ASP A 225 47.69 -21.03 -3.53
CA ASP A 225 48.02 -21.73 -2.29
C ASP A 225 46.97 -21.49 -1.18
N GLU A 226 47.06 -22.26 -0.09
CA GLU A 226 46.06 -22.21 0.99
C GLU A 226 46.02 -20.85 1.70
N ASP A 227 47.16 -20.19 1.86
CA ASP A 227 47.25 -18.87 2.51
C ASP A 227 46.58 -17.77 1.65
N ASP A 228 46.77 -17.79 0.33
CA ASP A 228 46.14 -16.86 -0.60
C ASP A 228 44.63 -17.08 -0.73
N VAL A 229 44.19 -18.35 -0.69
CA VAL A 229 42.76 -18.70 -0.65
C VAL A 229 42.13 -18.18 0.64
N ASP A 230 42.73 -18.43 1.79
CA ASP A 230 42.22 -17.98 3.09
C ASP A 230 42.12 -16.46 3.17
N SER A 231 43.12 -15.72 2.66
CA SER A 231 43.09 -14.26 2.58
C SER A 231 41.94 -13.75 1.69
N SER A 232 41.69 -14.42 0.56
CA SER A 232 40.62 -14.08 -0.38
C SER A 232 39.24 -14.29 0.24
N ILE A 233 39.03 -15.42 0.94
CA ILE A 233 37.78 -15.70 1.64
C ILE A 233 37.55 -14.73 2.81
N ALA A 234 38.59 -14.43 3.59
CA ALA A 234 38.51 -13.42 4.65
C ALA A 234 38.11 -12.04 4.11
N THR A 235 38.54 -11.69 2.90
CA THR A 235 38.15 -10.45 2.22
C THR A 235 36.66 -10.44 1.82
N LEU A 236 36.11 -11.57 1.35
CA LEU A 236 34.66 -11.70 1.10
C LEU A 236 33.84 -11.55 2.38
N GLU A 237 34.31 -12.15 3.49
CA GLU A 237 33.65 -12.06 4.80
C GLU A 237 33.64 -10.62 5.33
N GLU A 238 34.76 -9.90 5.19
CA GLU A 238 34.83 -8.50 5.58
C GLU A 238 33.89 -7.64 4.73
N GLU A 239 33.83 -7.87 3.41
CA GLU A 239 32.95 -7.14 2.50
C GLU A 239 31.47 -7.32 2.87
N LYS A 240 31.04 -8.57 3.14
CA LYS A 240 29.66 -8.90 3.57
C LYS A 240 29.23 -8.07 4.77
N ASN A 241 30.12 -7.85 5.73
CA ASN A 241 29.83 -7.17 6.99
C ASN A 241 29.80 -5.63 6.88
N ARG A 242 30.00 -5.06 5.68
CA ARG A 242 30.01 -3.60 5.47
C ARG A 242 28.63 -2.99 5.28
N TYR A 243 28.53 -1.73 5.67
CA TYR A 243 27.34 -0.88 5.53
C TYR A 243 26.78 -0.82 4.10
N ASP A 244 27.64 -0.68 3.10
CA ASP A 244 27.31 -0.62 1.69
C ASP A 244 27.73 -1.91 0.94
N SER A 245 27.75 -3.05 1.64
CA SER A 245 28.13 -4.35 1.08
C SER A 245 27.38 -4.65 -0.22
N GLN A 246 28.16 -4.88 -1.27
CA GLN A 246 27.69 -5.39 -2.55
C GLN A 246 27.21 -6.84 -2.40
N ILE A 247 27.91 -7.66 -1.61
CA ILE A 247 27.54 -9.05 -1.37
C ILE A 247 26.18 -9.13 -0.69
N GLN A 248 25.93 -8.36 0.38
CA GLN A 248 24.63 -8.40 1.06
C GLN A 248 23.47 -7.96 0.14
N ARG A 249 23.71 -6.99 -0.75
CA ARG A 249 22.72 -6.60 -1.77
C ARG A 249 22.48 -7.72 -2.79
N PHE A 250 23.52 -8.45 -3.18
CA PHE A 250 23.41 -9.58 -4.10
C PHE A 250 22.68 -10.78 -3.45
N LEU A 251 22.97 -11.10 -2.20
CA LEU A 251 22.24 -12.16 -1.46
C LEU A 251 20.75 -11.83 -1.35
N ASN A 252 20.41 -10.58 -1.01
CA ASN A 252 19.02 -10.11 -1.01
C ASN A 252 18.39 -10.16 -2.42
N PHE A 253 19.18 -9.95 -3.46
CA PHE A 253 18.71 -10.02 -4.85
C PHE A 253 18.38 -11.47 -5.27
N ILE A 254 19.13 -12.47 -4.80
CA ILE A 254 18.79 -13.89 -5.03
C ILE A 254 17.44 -14.21 -4.39
N ASP A 255 17.24 -13.81 -3.13
CA ASP A 255 16.01 -14.06 -2.39
C ASP A 255 14.79 -13.33 -2.98
N ASP A 256 14.93 -12.12 -3.52
CA ASP A 256 13.76 -11.37 -4.03
C ASP A 256 13.57 -11.50 -5.55
N GLU A 257 14.60 -11.14 -6.33
CA GLU A 257 14.49 -10.92 -7.78
C GLU A 257 14.77 -12.20 -8.58
N ALA A 258 15.76 -13.00 -8.18
CA ALA A 258 16.05 -14.26 -8.86
C ALA A 258 14.91 -15.28 -8.68
N LEU A 259 14.34 -15.38 -7.48
CA LEU A 259 13.16 -16.23 -7.28
C LEU A 259 11.93 -15.73 -8.06
N SER A 260 11.78 -14.41 -8.20
CA SER A 260 10.72 -13.85 -9.06
C SER A 260 10.85 -14.32 -10.52
N ARG A 261 12.07 -14.63 -11.00
CA ARG A 261 12.26 -15.28 -12.31
C ARG A 261 11.80 -16.74 -12.34
N VAL A 262 11.96 -17.50 -11.26
CA VAL A 262 11.38 -18.86 -11.15
C VAL A 262 9.85 -18.81 -11.26
N ARG A 263 9.22 -17.87 -10.56
CA ARG A 263 7.75 -17.68 -10.62
C ARG A 263 7.28 -17.19 -11.98
N LEU A 264 8.09 -16.39 -12.67
CA LEU A 264 7.86 -16.03 -14.07
C LEU A 264 7.94 -17.26 -14.98
N THR A 265 8.92 -18.16 -14.80
CA THR A 265 8.99 -19.43 -15.54
C THR A 265 7.71 -20.26 -15.34
N ILE A 266 7.21 -20.37 -14.11
CA ILE A 266 5.92 -21.05 -13.84
C ILE A 266 4.76 -20.34 -14.56
N SER A 267 4.78 -19.00 -14.61
CA SER A 267 3.77 -18.21 -15.32
C SER A 267 3.77 -18.48 -16.83
N PHE A 268 4.95 -18.64 -17.44
CA PHE A 268 5.07 -19.08 -18.85
C PHE A 268 4.49 -20.48 -19.04
N ARG A 269 4.82 -21.44 -18.16
CA ARG A 269 4.28 -22.81 -18.23
C ARG A 269 2.76 -22.83 -18.11
N ILE A 270 2.18 -22.01 -17.24
CA ILE A 270 0.72 -21.85 -17.12
C ILE A 270 0.13 -21.36 -18.46
N MET A 271 0.70 -20.32 -19.07
CA MET A 271 0.22 -19.78 -20.35
C MET A 271 0.41 -20.76 -21.51
N GLU A 272 1.52 -21.50 -21.53
CA GLU A 272 1.81 -22.56 -22.50
C GLU A 272 0.75 -23.68 -22.42
N ALA A 273 0.46 -24.18 -21.21
CA ALA A 273 -0.58 -25.17 -20.99
C ALA A 273 -1.99 -24.65 -21.36
N ILE A 274 -2.27 -23.36 -21.10
CA ILE A 274 -3.51 -22.71 -21.57
C ILE A 274 -3.60 -22.72 -23.09
N ALA A 275 -2.53 -22.33 -23.79
CA ALA A 275 -2.49 -22.33 -25.25
C ALA A 275 -2.68 -23.73 -25.82
N GLU A 276 -2.00 -24.74 -25.28
CA GLU A 276 -2.18 -26.14 -25.72
C GLU A 276 -3.61 -26.64 -25.53
N ASN A 277 -4.24 -26.31 -24.40
CA ASN A 277 -5.64 -26.62 -24.21
C ASN A 277 -6.52 -25.87 -25.19
N ALA A 278 -6.21 -24.61 -25.55
CA ALA A 278 -6.96 -23.84 -26.55
C ALA A 278 -6.80 -24.39 -27.97
N ARG A 279 -5.61 -24.91 -28.36
CA ARG A 279 -5.30 -25.42 -29.72
C ARG A 279 -6.27 -26.49 -30.22
N SER A 280 -6.87 -27.26 -29.31
CA SER A 280 -7.84 -28.31 -29.66
C SER A 280 -9.20 -27.79 -30.16
N SER A 281 -9.42 -26.47 -30.19
CA SER A 281 -10.62 -25.83 -30.73
C SER A 281 -10.31 -25.05 -32.00
N ASN A 282 -11.26 -25.03 -32.94
CA ASN A 282 -11.19 -24.17 -34.13
C ASN A 282 -11.85 -22.78 -33.91
N ASP A 283 -12.20 -22.43 -32.68
CA ASP A 283 -12.73 -21.08 -32.34
C ASP A 283 -11.66 -20.02 -32.65
N PRO A 284 -11.95 -19.01 -33.49
CA PRO A 284 -11.01 -17.93 -33.82
C PRO A 284 -10.45 -17.22 -32.58
N ASP A 285 -11.27 -17.05 -31.53
CA ASP A 285 -10.82 -16.45 -30.27
C ASP A 285 -9.69 -17.29 -29.63
N TYR A 286 -9.79 -18.64 -29.72
CA TYR A 286 -8.78 -19.56 -29.18
C TYR A 286 -7.52 -19.57 -30.01
N GLN A 287 -7.63 -19.52 -31.34
CA GLN A 287 -6.45 -19.43 -32.22
C GLN A 287 -5.68 -18.14 -31.97
N LEU A 288 -6.39 -17.02 -31.76
CA LEU A 288 -5.77 -15.75 -31.41
C LEU A 288 -5.06 -15.78 -30.04
N LEU A 289 -5.63 -16.47 -29.05
CA LEU A 289 -4.97 -16.72 -27.76
C LEU A 289 -3.70 -17.58 -27.91
N VAL A 290 -3.77 -18.64 -28.72
CA VAL A 290 -2.62 -19.51 -28.99
C VAL A 290 -1.50 -18.70 -29.63
N GLU A 291 -1.82 -17.90 -30.65
CA GLU A 291 -0.85 -17.06 -31.33
C GLU A 291 -0.24 -16.03 -30.39
N TYR A 292 -1.06 -15.34 -29.59
CA TYR A 292 -0.59 -14.40 -28.57
C TYR A 292 0.44 -15.03 -27.61
N VAL A 293 0.17 -16.23 -27.10
CA VAL A 293 1.11 -16.95 -26.21
C VAL A 293 2.37 -17.38 -26.95
N ASN A 294 2.22 -17.94 -28.17
CA ASN A 294 3.37 -18.37 -28.98
C ASN A 294 4.32 -17.20 -29.28
N ARG A 295 3.79 -16.04 -29.70
CA ARG A 295 4.61 -14.84 -29.96
C ARG A 295 5.38 -14.38 -28.74
N ILE A 296 4.78 -14.45 -27.54
CA ILE A 296 5.49 -14.14 -26.29
C ILE A 296 6.64 -15.10 -26.05
N LEU A 297 6.40 -16.42 -26.14
CA LEU A 297 7.42 -17.43 -25.88
C LEU A 297 8.57 -17.33 -26.88
N ILE A 298 8.25 -17.19 -28.17
CA ILE A 298 9.23 -17.05 -29.26
C ILE A 298 10.05 -15.76 -29.08
N LEU A 299 9.42 -14.62 -28.76
CA LEU A 299 10.13 -13.36 -28.58
C LEU A 299 11.10 -13.40 -27.39
N VAL A 300 10.69 -14.02 -26.28
CA VAL A 300 11.55 -14.14 -25.09
C VAL A 300 12.74 -15.06 -25.32
N GLU A 301 12.56 -16.13 -26.10
CA GLU A 301 13.64 -17.04 -26.48
C GLU A 301 14.58 -16.39 -27.50
N SER A 302 14.05 -15.85 -28.61
CA SER A 302 14.84 -15.18 -29.65
C SER A 302 15.63 -13.98 -29.13
N ALA A 303 15.06 -13.18 -28.22
CA ALA A 303 15.79 -12.05 -27.64
C ALA A 303 17.05 -12.50 -26.86
N LYS A 304 17.05 -13.70 -26.27
CA LYS A 304 18.23 -14.23 -25.58
C LYS A 304 19.28 -14.80 -26.54
N GLU A 305 18.85 -15.31 -27.68
CA GLU A 305 19.73 -15.95 -28.67
C GLU A 305 20.35 -14.93 -29.63
N GLU A 306 19.53 -14.04 -30.20
CA GLU A 306 19.92 -13.11 -31.25
C GLU A 306 20.49 -11.79 -30.69
N GLY A 307 20.02 -11.36 -29.51
CA GLY A 307 20.40 -10.08 -28.89
C GLY A 307 19.84 -8.88 -29.66
N TYR A 308 18.65 -8.40 -29.28
CA TYR A 308 18.02 -7.25 -29.95
C TYR A 308 18.46 -5.93 -29.33
N THR A 309 19.48 -5.31 -29.92
CA THR A 309 19.91 -3.96 -29.54
C THR A 309 18.97 -2.90 -30.09
N VAL A 310 18.35 -2.15 -29.20
CA VAL A 310 17.56 -0.95 -29.52
C VAL A 310 18.48 0.25 -29.45
N ASP A 311 18.67 0.97 -30.56
CA ASP A 311 19.39 2.24 -30.60
C ASP A 311 18.49 3.36 -31.16
N LEU A 312 17.99 4.19 -30.26
CA LEU A 312 17.21 5.40 -30.57
C LEU A 312 17.84 6.65 -29.96
N MET A 313 19.17 6.65 -29.79
CA MET A 313 19.90 7.75 -29.16
C MET A 313 19.71 9.09 -29.87
N THR A 314 19.54 9.06 -31.19
CA THR A 314 19.29 10.23 -32.03
C THR A 314 17.98 10.95 -31.72
N HIS A 315 16.99 10.23 -31.17
CA HIS A 315 15.64 10.74 -30.91
C HIS A 315 15.35 10.96 -29.42
N PHE A 316 15.92 10.13 -28.55
CA PHE A 316 15.61 10.12 -27.11
C PHE A 316 16.85 10.23 -26.19
N GLY A 317 18.04 10.43 -26.76
CA GLY A 317 19.30 10.53 -26.03
C GLY A 317 19.87 9.17 -25.57
N SER A 318 20.99 9.19 -24.85
CA SER A 318 21.77 8.00 -24.47
C SER A 318 21.03 6.96 -23.61
N ALA A 319 19.83 7.30 -23.13
CA ALA A 319 18.93 6.42 -22.41
C ALA A 319 18.24 5.36 -23.27
N ALA A 320 18.15 5.64 -24.58
CA ALA A 320 17.40 4.83 -25.54
C ALA A 320 18.31 3.89 -26.34
N GLU A 321 19.47 3.57 -25.77
CA GLU A 321 20.33 2.46 -26.16
C GLU A 321 20.22 1.36 -25.10
N PHE A 322 19.68 0.19 -25.46
CA PHE A 322 19.54 -0.95 -24.54
C PHE A 322 19.32 -2.26 -25.30
N ASP A 323 19.63 -3.38 -24.65
CA ASP A 323 19.24 -4.71 -25.12
C ASP A 323 17.83 -5.06 -24.63
N LEU A 324 16.95 -5.49 -25.54
CA LEU A 324 15.60 -5.91 -25.19
C LEU A 324 15.60 -7.08 -24.19
N ALA A 325 16.58 -7.99 -24.26
CA ALA A 325 16.72 -9.11 -23.35
C ALA A 325 16.87 -8.67 -21.88
N ASP A 326 17.51 -7.53 -21.64
CA ASP A 326 17.71 -6.98 -20.29
C ASP A 326 16.37 -6.61 -19.62
N GLU A 327 15.43 -6.02 -20.38
CA GLU A 327 14.08 -5.73 -19.87
C GLU A 327 13.22 -6.99 -19.76
N LEU A 328 13.29 -7.90 -20.74
CA LEU A 328 12.54 -9.16 -20.74
C LEU A 328 12.96 -10.12 -19.62
N SER A 329 14.18 -9.99 -19.09
CA SER A 329 14.66 -10.76 -17.94
C SER A 329 13.95 -10.40 -16.63
N LYS A 330 13.33 -9.21 -16.53
CA LYS A 330 12.72 -8.69 -15.32
C LYS A 330 11.30 -9.22 -15.17
N ALA A 331 11.03 -9.94 -14.07
CA ALA A 331 9.69 -10.45 -13.75
C ALA A 331 8.59 -9.37 -13.78
N THR A 332 8.90 -8.16 -13.31
CA THR A 332 7.96 -7.03 -13.28
C THR A 332 7.71 -6.39 -14.65
N PHE A 333 8.48 -6.70 -15.68
CA PHE A 333 8.28 -6.17 -17.03
C PHE A 333 6.94 -6.62 -17.63
N TYR A 334 6.58 -7.88 -17.40
CA TYR A 334 5.34 -8.49 -17.88
C TYR A 334 4.08 -7.87 -17.26
N TYR A 335 4.21 -6.97 -16.27
CA TYR A 335 3.12 -6.11 -15.81
C TYR A 335 2.58 -5.16 -16.90
N CYS A 336 3.22 -5.07 -18.07
CA CYS A 336 2.65 -4.41 -19.25
C CYS A 336 1.53 -5.19 -19.95
N LEU A 337 1.48 -6.52 -19.82
CA LEU A 337 0.50 -7.35 -20.50
C LEU A 337 -0.90 -7.22 -19.88
N ALA A 338 -1.91 -6.96 -20.71
CA ALA A 338 -3.29 -6.86 -20.25
C ALA A 338 -3.92 -8.23 -19.94
N VAL A 339 -3.38 -9.30 -20.54
CA VAL A 339 -3.82 -10.69 -20.35
C VAL A 339 -2.63 -11.54 -19.89
N TRP A 340 -2.53 -11.81 -18.59
CA TRP A 340 -1.36 -12.51 -18.00
C TRP A 340 -1.60 -13.01 -16.57
N PRO A 341 -1.03 -14.15 -16.16
CA PRO A 341 -0.99 -14.57 -14.75
C PRO A 341 -0.04 -13.72 -13.91
N GLU A 342 -0.41 -13.45 -12.66
CA GLU A 342 0.39 -12.77 -11.66
C GLU A 342 0.37 -13.60 -10.37
N TRP A 343 1.53 -13.71 -9.72
CA TRP A 343 1.65 -14.43 -8.45
C TRP A 343 1.57 -13.48 -7.25
N LYS A 344 1.11 -14.01 -6.12
CA LYS A 344 1.07 -13.32 -4.82
C LYS A 344 1.45 -14.29 -3.71
N THR A 345 2.51 -13.96 -2.96
CA THR A 345 2.90 -14.71 -1.75
C THR A 345 1.85 -14.52 -0.65
N GLN A 346 1.47 -15.63 -0.02
CA GLN A 346 0.50 -15.68 1.08
C GLN A 346 1.21 -15.68 2.44
N ILE A 347 0.45 -15.57 3.53
CA ILE A 347 1.00 -15.52 4.90
C ILE A 347 1.68 -16.83 5.35
N PHE A 348 1.49 -17.93 4.63
CA PHE A 348 2.10 -19.20 4.96
C PHE A 348 3.54 -19.23 4.45
N GLU A 349 4.49 -19.08 5.37
CA GLU A 349 5.92 -19.31 5.15
C GLU A 349 6.49 -20.06 6.36
N GLN A 350 7.35 -21.03 6.12
CA GLN A 350 8.03 -21.78 7.16
C GLN A 350 9.50 -21.97 6.79
N LYS A 351 10.39 -21.72 7.76
CA LYS A 351 11.80 -22.11 7.68
C LYS A 351 12.01 -23.44 8.39
N THR A 352 12.62 -24.38 7.70
CA THR A 352 13.22 -25.57 8.29
C THR A 352 14.74 -25.46 8.16
N LYS A 353 15.48 -26.36 8.83
CA LYS A 353 16.95 -26.35 8.79
C LYS A 353 17.51 -26.38 7.35
N ASN A 354 16.82 -27.04 6.42
CA ASN A 354 17.32 -27.27 5.06
C ASN A 354 16.44 -26.65 3.97
N GLN A 355 15.26 -26.11 4.31
CA GLN A 355 14.29 -25.65 3.31
C GLN A 355 13.36 -24.56 3.83
N VAL A 356 13.01 -23.61 2.96
CA VAL A 356 11.93 -22.64 3.16
C VAL A 356 10.75 -23.03 2.30
N GLU A 357 9.59 -23.18 2.92
CA GLU A 357 8.36 -23.55 2.25
C GLU A 357 7.32 -22.44 2.39
N ARG A 358 6.58 -22.15 1.31
CA ARG A 358 5.53 -21.12 1.32
C ARG A 358 4.42 -21.38 0.32
N GLU A 359 3.31 -20.68 0.51
CA GLU A 359 2.20 -20.69 -0.44
C GLU A 359 2.20 -19.43 -1.33
N VAL A 360 2.04 -19.66 -2.64
CA VAL A 360 1.95 -18.61 -3.67
C VAL A 360 0.65 -18.80 -4.44
N SER A 361 -0.21 -17.80 -4.51
CA SER A 361 -1.46 -17.87 -5.30
C SER A 361 -1.33 -17.13 -6.62
N TYR A 362 -2.02 -17.63 -7.65
CA TYR A 362 -2.01 -17.05 -9.00
C TYR A 362 -3.35 -16.37 -9.31
N ARG A 363 -3.29 -15.14 -9.84
CA ARG A 363 -4.43 -14.37 -10.36
C ARG A 363 -4.21 -14.03 -11.83
N PHE A 364 -5.28 -13.90 -12.62
CA PHE A 364 -5.16 -13.57 -14.04
C PHE A 364 -5.68 -12.17 -14.36
N ARG A 365 -4.88 -11.37 -15.07
CA ARG A 365 -5.36 -10.16 -15.73
C ARG A 365 -6.07 -10.57 -17.02
N VAL A 366 -7.19 -9.90 -17.30
CA VAL A 366 -8.13 -10.22 -18.40
C VAL A 366 -8.60 -8.95 -19.12
N ASN A 367 -7.73 -7.95 -19.29
CA ASN A 367 -8.02 -6.70 -20.00
C ASN A 367 -9.29 -5.92 -19.53
N GLY A 368 -9.67 -6.01 -18.25
CA GLY A 368 -10.86 -5.31 -17.73
C GLY A 368 -10.75 -3.78 -17.77
N GLN A 369 -11.88 -3.06 -17.75
CA GLN A 369 -11.84 -1.58 -17.83
C GLN A 369 -11.30 -0.93 -16.57
N ASN A 370 -10.54 0.14 -16.73
CA ASN A 370 -10.11 1.02 -15.66
C ASN A 370 -11.32 1.84 -15.15
N PRO A 371 -11.67 1.78 -13.85
CA PRO A 371 -12.85 2.47 -13.33
C PRO A 371 -12.71 4.00 -13.28
N GLU A 372 -11.49 4.54 -13.25
CA GLU A 372 -11.24 5.99 -13.24
C GLU A 372 -11.33 6.58 -14.65
N LEU A 373 -10.86 5.83 -15.66
CA LEU A 373 -10.77 6.30 -17.05
C LEU A 373 -11.88 5.77 -17.96
N GLY A 374 -12.57 4.70 -17.58
CA GLY A 374 -13.61 4.07 -18.39
C GLY A 374 -13.11 3.37 -19.66
N LYS A 375 -11.81 3.07 -19.77
CA LYS A 375 -11.17 2.40 -20.91
C LYS A 375 -10.59 1.04 -20.53
N PRO A 376 -10.49 0.05 -21.44
CA PRO A 376 -9.79 -1.22 -21.22
C PRO A 376 -8.35 -1.03 -20.73
N ALA A 377 -7.83 -1.97 -19.92
CA ALA A 377 -6.49 -1.88 -19.36
C ALA A 377 -5.38 -1.77 -20.43
N PHE A 378 -5.56 -2.42 -21.58
CA PHE A 378 -4.67 -2.32 -22.73
C PHE A 378 -4.62 -0.88 -23.28
N GLU A 379 -5.77 -0.26 -23.55
CA GLU A 379 -5.82 1.12 -24.06
C GLU A 379 -5.24 2.13 -23.06
N VAL A 380 -5.54 1.97 -21.77
CA VAL A 380 -4.94 2.82 -20.73
C VAL A 380 -3.42 2.69 -20.72
N ARG A 381 -2.88 1.49 -20.99
CA ARG A 381 -1.43 1.29 -21.09
C ARG A 381 -0.85 2.01 -22.31
N LEU A 382 -1.53 1.93 -23.46
CA LEU A 382 -1.12 2.64 -24.67
C LEU A 382 -1.16 4.16 -24.48
N ASP A 383 -2.19 4.69 -23.84
CA ASP A 383 -2.30 6.11 -23.48
C ASP A 383 -1.12 6.55 -22.61
N GLN A 384 -0.74 5.76 -21.60
CA GLN A 384 0.43 6.05 -20.74
C GLN A 384 1.75 6.03 -21.51
N ILE A 385 1.95 5.08 -22.43
CA ILE A 385 3.15 5.03 -23.27
C ILE A 385 3.18 6.23 -24.22
N ARG A 386 2.04 6.56 -24.83
CA ARG A 386 1.86 7.69 -25.74
C ARG A 386 2.18 9.02 -25.04
N GLU A 387 1.58 9.23 -23.88
CA GLU A 387 1.80 10.43 -23.07
C GLU A 387 3.28 10.57 -22.68
N TYR A 388 3.94 9.46 -22.31
CA TYR A 388 5.34 9.51 -21.89
C TYR A 388 6.32 9.75 -23.05
N LEU A 389 6.16 9.02 -24.16
CA LEU A 389 7.10 9.05 -25.29
C LEU A 389 6.85 10.20 -26.28
N LEU A 390 5.62 10.69 -26.40
CA LEU A 390 5.24 11.74 -27.37
C LEU A 390 4.97 13.11 -26.73
N SER A 391 5.23 13.27 -25.42
CA SER A 391 5.07 14.55 -24.76
C SER A 391 6.06 15.59 -25.31
N ASN A 392 5.55 16.78 -25.63
CA ASN A 392 6.35 17.94 -26.04
C ASN A 392 7.14 18.57 -24.88
N ASP A 393 6.97 18.05 -23.68
CA ASP A 393 7.67 18.53 -22.50
C ASP A 393 9.03 17.83 -22.39
N GLU A 394 10.11 18.48 -22.81
CA GLU A 394 11.48 17.96 -22.66
C GLU A 394 11.82 17.54 -21.22
N SER A 395 11.05 18.01 -20.22
CA SER A 395 11.22 17.59 -18.83
C SER A 395 10.55 16.26 -18.46
N SER A 396 9.61 15.72 -19.25
CA SER A 396 9.04 14.37 -19.02
C SER A 396 10.00 13.25 -19.42
N LEU A 397 10.93 13.50 -20.35
CA LEU A 397 11.95 12.56 -20.83
C LEU A 397 13.19 12.45 -19.91
N GLN A 398 13.09 12.88 -18.65
CA GLN A 398 14.26 13.00 -17.75
C GLN A 398 14.68 11.70 -17.02
N LYS A 399 13.94 10.59 -17.14
CA LYS A 399 14.31 9.28 -16.56
C LYS A 399 14.77 8.32 -17.65
N PRO A 400 16.09 8.12 -17.78
CA PRO A 400 16.63 7.17 -18.75
C PRO A 400 16.01 5.78 -18.71
N TRP A 401 15.81 5.24 -17.50
CA TRP A 401 15.27 3.89 -17.31
C TRP A 401 13.78 3.77 -17.64
N GLU A 402 13.01 4.84 -17.53
CA GLU A 402 11.58 4.81 -17.85
C GLU A 402 11.38 4.91 -19.37
N ILE A 403 12.20 5.71 -20.06
CA ILE A 403 12.25 5.74 -21.53
C ILE A 403 12.55 4.34 -22.07
N CYS A 404 13.66 3.73 -21.64
CA CYS A 404 14.03 2.37 -21.98
C CYS A 404 12.87 1.39 -21.74
N ARG A 405 12.28 1.42 -20.54
CA ARG A 405 11.14 0.55 -20.20
C ARG A 405 9.90 0.78 -21.07
N ARG A 406 9.56 2.02 -21.42
CA ARG A 406 8.38 2.34 -22.25
C ARG A 406 8.60 1.99 -23.71
N LEU A 407 9.80 2.21 -24.24
CA LEU A 407 10.20 1.75 -25.57
C LEU A 407 10.17 0.22 -25.66
N ALA A 408 10.76 -0.47 -24.68
CA ALA A 408 10.72 -1.92 -24.59
C ALA A 408 9.28 -2.45 -24.51
N GLN A 409 8.40 -1.81 -23.72
CA GLN A 409 6.98 -2.16 -23.66
C GLN A 409 6.29 -1.96 -25.02
N LEU A 410 6.58 -0.86 -25.72
CA LEU A 410 5.99 -0.60 -27.04
C LEU A 410 6.41 -1.67 -28.05
N ILE A 411 7.71 -1.97 -28.14
CA ILE A 411 8.27 -3.01 -29.02
C ILE A 411 7.63 -4.36 -28.69
N PHE A 412 7.63 -4.73 -27.39
CA PHE A 412 7.07 -5.99 -26.94
C PHE A 412 5.59 -6.11 -27.31
N LEU A 413 4.76 -5.11 -26.99
CA LEU A 413 3.33 -5.12 -27.30
C LEU A 413 3.06 -5.14 -28.81
N ALA A 414 3.83 -4.38 -29.61
CA ALA A 414 3.70 -4.33 -31.06
C ALA A 414 3.92 -5.69 -31.73
N VAL A 415 4.85 -6.49 -31.19
CA VAL A 415 5.18 -7.81 -31.70
C VAL A 415 4.19 -8.86 -31.20
N VAL A 416 3.91 -8.88 -29.89
CA VAL A 416 3.18 -10.01 -29.28
C VAL A 416 1.66 -9.92 -29.41
N VAL A 417 1.08 -8.73 -29.66
CA VAL A 417 -0.37 -8.58 -29.80
C VAL A 417 -0.78 -8.77 -31.28
N PRO A 418 -1.37 -9.91 -31.67
CA PRO A 418 -1.74 -10.17 -33.06
C PRO A 418 -2.90 -9.27 -33.53
N LYS A 419 -2.93 -8.98 -34.84
CA LYS A 419 -4.12 -8.43 -35.51
C LYS A 419 -5.15 -9.55 -35.69
N ASN A 420 -6.43 -9.17 -35.80
CA ASN A 420 -7.47 -10.13 -36.17
C ASN A 420 -7.15 -10.67 -37.58
N ASP A 421 -7.33 -11.98 -37.77
CA ASP A 421 -7.10 -12.68 -39.04
C ASP A 421 -5.65 -12.66 -39.56
N GLU A 422 -4.67 -12.35 -38.70
CA GLU A 422 -3.24 -12.45 -39.02
C GLU A 422 -2.80 -13.92 -39.06
N GLU A 423 -1.98 -14.31 -40.04
CA GLU A 423 -1.42 -15.67 -40.08
C GLU A 423 -0.45 -15.89 -38.90
N PRO A 424 -0.39 -17.12 -38.35
CA PRO A 424 0.57 -17.47 -37.30
C PRO A 424 2.01 -17.23 -37.75
N LEU A 425 2.81 -16.56 -36.91
CA LEU A 425 4.20 -16.26 -37.24
C LEU A 425 5.13 -17.43 -36.85
N THR A 426 6.08 -17.75 -37.73
CA THR A 426 7.22 -18.61 -37.37
C THR A 426 8.25 -17.81 -36.58
N LYS A 427 9.24 -18.50 -35.99
CA LYS A 427 10.35 -17.86 -35.29
C LYS A 427 11.11 -16.89 -36.20
N GLU A 428 11.38 -17.30 -37.44
CA GLU A 428 12.09 -16.47 -38.42
C GLU A 428 11.28 -15.21 -38.78
N SER A 429 9.99 -15.36 -39.08
CA SER A 429 9.13 -14.22 -39.44
C SER A 429 8.95 -13.24 -38.27
N LEU A 430 8.91 -13.73 -37.03
CA LEU A 430 8.84 -12.87 -35.85
C LEU A 430 10.15 -12.10 -35.65
N THR A 431 11.31 -12.76 -35.79
CA THR A 431 12.62 -12.10 -35.76
C THR A 431 12.73 -11.01 -36.83
N ASP A 432 12.29 -11.29 -38.06
CA ASP A 432 12.25 -10.31 -39.14
C ASP A 432 11.34 -9.12 -38.80
N MET A 433 10.17 -9.38 -38.19
CA MET A 433 9.26 -8.33 -37.73
C MET A 433 9.90 -7.44 -36.66
N VAL A 434 10.62 -8.01 -35.70
CA VAL A 434 11.35 -7.24 -34.67
C VAL A 434 12.40 -6.36 -35.34
N ASN A 435 13.24 -6.92 -36.21
CA ASN A 435 14.30 -6.18 -36.90
C ASN A 435 13.74 -5.05 -37.78
N GLN A 436 12.64 -5.28 -38.48
CA GLN A 436 11.95 -4.25 -39.26
C GLN A 436 11.38 -3.14 -38.37
N LEU A 437 10.78 -3.49 -37.23
CA LEU A 437 10.25 -2.51 -36.28
C LEU A 437 11.37 -1.63 -35.71
N LEU A 438 12.50 -2.24 -35.32
CA LEU A 438 13.67 -1.51 -34.82
C LEU A 438 14.27 -0.59 -35.88
N ALA A 439 14.43 -1.07 -37.12
CA ALA A 439 14.91 -0.25 -38.23
C ALA A 439 13.96 0.92 -38.54
N ASN A 440 12.65 0.71 -38.43
CA ASN A 440 11.66 1.77 -38.61
C ASN A 440 11.74 2.82 -37.48
N PHE A 441 11.86 2.38 -36.23
CA PHE A 441 12.05 3.29 -35.10
C PHE A 441 13.35 4.09 -35.22
N GLN A 442 14.45 3.47 -35.65
CA GLN A 442 15.72 4.15 -35.84
C GLN A 442 15.65 5.22 -36.94
N SER A 443 15.00 4.91 -38.07
CA SER A 443 14.92 5.81 -39.22
C SER A 443 13.89 6.94 -39.08
N GLN A 444 12.72 6.67 -38.49
CA GLN A 444 11.61 7.63 -38.43
C GLN A 444 11.31 8.16 -37.01
N GLY A 445 11.92 7.59 -35.97
CA GLY A 445 11.87 8.07 -34.60
C GLY A 445 10.45 8.20 -34.04
N ILE A 446 10.11 9.41 -33.60
CA ILE A 446 8.83 9.76 -32.97
C ILE A 446 7.64 9.45 -33.90
N GLU A 447 7.78 9.59 -35.23
CA GLU A 447 6.67 9.34 -36.15
C GLU A 447 6.33 7.85 -36.23
N ALA A 448 7.33 6.97 -36.35
CA ALA A 448 7.10 5.53 -36.32
C ALA A 448 6.56 5.06 -34.97
N ILE A 449 6.99 5.66 -33.85
CA ILE A 449 6.43 5.39 -32.52
C ILE A 449 4.93 5.75 -32.48
N ARG A 450 4.56 6.91 -33.03
CA ARG A 450 3.15 7.34 -33.12
C ARG A 450 2.35 6.37 -33.98
N GLN A 451 2.85 6.02 -35.16
CA GLN A 451 2.20 5.07 -36.05
C GLN A 451 2.00 3.70 -35.37
N THR A 452 3.02 3.15 -34.72
CA THR A 452 2.90 1.87 -34.00
C THR A 452 1.90 1.94 -32.84
N LEU A 453 1.82 3.07 -32.13
CA LEU A 453 0.80 3.28 -31.09
C LEU A 453 -0.61 3.35 -31.67
N ASP A 454 -0.80 3.97 -32.83
CA ASP A 454 -2.09 4.02 -33.52
C ASP A 454 -2.48 2.62 -34.04
N GLU A 455 -1.54 1.88 -34.64
CA GLU A 455 -1.74 0.49 -35.06
C GLU A 455 -2.07 -0.45 -33.89
N LEU A 456 -1.46 -0.25 -32.73
CA LEU A 456 -1.77 -1.03 -31.52
C LEU A 456 -3.16 -0.69 -30.97
N GLN A 457 -3.59 0.56 -31.08
CA GLN A 457 -4.93 0.98 -30.65
C GLN A 457 -6.01 0.26 -31.46
N GLU A 458 -5.78 0.03 -32.76
CA GLU A 458 -6.67 -0.75 -33.63
C GLU A 458 -6.79 -2.22 -33.20
N ARG A 459 -5.79 -2.77 -32.48
CA ARG A 459 -5.79 -4.15 -31.97
C ARG A 459 -6.53 -4.32 -30.63
N SER A 460 -7.23 -3.29 -30.15
CA SER A 460 -8.01 -3.37 -28.89
C SER A 460 -9.05 -4.50 -28.92
N GLU A 461 -9.71 -4.72 -30.05
CA GLU A 461 -10.67 -5.83 -30.23
C GLU A 461 -9.98 -7.20 -30.18
N SER A 462 -8.80 -7.37 -30.80
CA SER A 462 -8.00 -8.59 -30.69
C SER A 462 -7.73 -8.93 -29.22
N MET A 463 -7.34 -7.94 -28.41
CA MET A 463 -7.05 -8.13 -26.99
C MET A 463 -8.31 -8.50 -26.18
N LYS A 464 -9.49 -7.99 -26.55
CA LYS A 464 -10.77 -8.41 -25.93
C LYS A 464 -11.08 -9.88 -26.27
N SER A 465 -10.86 -10.31 -27.51
CA SER A 465 -11.05 -11.71 -27.93
C SER A 465 -10.06 -12.65 -27.22
N ILE A 466 -8.79 -12.28 -27.12
CA ILE A 466 -7.77 -13.03 -26.36
C ILE A 466 -8.19 -13.18 -24.89
N ALA A 467 -8.62 -12.08 -24.25
CA ALA A 467 -9.11 -12.12 -22.88
C ALA A 467 -10.30 -13.08 -22.75
N LYS A 468 -11.30 -12.98 -23.63
CA LYS A 468 -12.48 -13.86 -23.65
C LYS A 468 -12.12 -15.33 -23.83
N ALA A 469 -11.16 -15.65 -24.71
CA ALA A 469 -10.64 -16.99 -24.90
C ALA A 469 -10.00 -17.54 -23.63
N LEU A 470 -9.09 -16.78 -23.02
CA LEU A 470 -8.47 -17.13 -21.73
C LEU A 470 -9.55 -17.41 -20.70
N MET A 471 -10.58 -16.56 -20.64
CA MET A 471 -11.65 -16.71 -19.67
C MET A 471 -12.43 -18.02 -19.83
N LYS A 472 -12.64 -18.49 -21.06
CA LYS A 472 -13.30 -19.80 -21.31
C LYS A 472 -12.37 -20.96 -20.94
N VAL A 473 -11.08 -20.90 -21.30
CA VAL A 473 -10.11 -21.97 -20.97
C VAL A 473 -9.96 -22.15 -19.46
N LEU A 474 -9.81 -21.06 -18.70
CA LEU A 474 -9.72 -21.14 -17.22
C LEU A 474 -11.01 -21.70 -16.59
N ARG A 475 -12.18 -21.38 -17.16
CA ARG A 475 -13.46 -21.87 -16.65
C ARG A 475 -13.69 -23.35 -16.95
N ASP A 476 -13.33 -23.80 -18.14
CA ASP A 476 -13.75 -25.12 -18.64
C ASP A 476 -12.63 -26.16 -18.57
N ARG A 477 -11.37 -25.73 -18.53
CA ARG A 477 -10.19 -26.61 -18.71
C ARG A 477 -9.05 -26.37 -17.71
N SER A 478 -9.24 -25.55 -16.66
CA SER A 478 -8.17 -25.26 -15.68
C SER A 478 -7.54 -26.49 -15.05
N GLN A 479 -8.31 -27.52 -14.69
CA GLN A 479 -7.75 -28.77 -14.15
C GLN A 479 -6.70 -29.38 -15.07
N LYS A 480 -6.99 -29.45 -16.38
CA LYS A 480 -6.05 -29.95 -17.39
C LYS A 480 -4.81 -29.09 -17.50
N VAL A 481 -4.98 -27.77 -17.42
CA VAL A 481 -3.87 -26.81 -17.40
C VAL A 481 -2.99 -27.07 -16.17
N ILE A 482 -3.56 -27.23 -14.98
CA ILE A 482 -2.81 -27.45 -13.74
C ILE A 482 -2.08 -28.79 -13.75
N SER A 483 -2.73 -29.88 -14.15
CA SER A 483 -2.08 -31.19 -14.26
C SER A 483 -0.91 -31.15 -15.23
N GLN A 484 -1.06 -30.51 -16.40
CA GLN A 484 0.02 -30.37 -17.37
C GLN A 484 1.22 -29.56 -16.83
N VAL A 485 0.96 -28.48 -16.08
CA VAL A 485 2.05 -27.69 -15.47
C VAL A 485 2.76 -28.51 -14.38
N HIS A 486 2.01 -29.22 -13.55
CA HIS A 486 2.55 -30.09 -12.51
C HIS A 486 3.46 -31.18 -13.09
N ASP A 487 3.02 -31.85 -14.17
CA ASP A 487 3.79 -32.91 -14.83
C ASP A 487 5.08 -32.40 -15.49
N ARG A 488 5.09 -31.13 -15.92
CA ARG A 488 6.23 -30.53 -16.64
C ARG A 488 7.27 -29.88 -15.76
N SER A 489 6.91 -29.40 -14.57
CA SER A 489 7.82 -28.57 -13.79
C SER A 489 7.43 -28.54 -12.32
N SER A 490 7.89 -29.56 -11.57
CA SER A 490 7.94 -29.45 -10.11
C SER A 490 9.24 -28.80 -9.64
N GLN A 491 10.34 -28.87 -10.40
CA GLN A 491 11.67 -28.47 -9.92
C GLN A 491 12.41 -27.54 -10.89
N GLN A 492 13.01 -26.49 -10.35
CA GLN A 492 13.83 -25.48 -11.02
C GLN A 492 15.08 -25.19 -10.17
N PHE A 493 16.13 -24.67 -10.79
CA PHE A 493 17.36 -24.27 -10.13
C PHE A 493 17.69 -22.82 -10.48
N ILE A 494 18.02 -22.03 -9.46
CA ILE A 494 18.65 -20.72 -9.64
C ILE A 494 20.16 -20.97 -9.68
N CYS A 495 20.75 -20.95 -10.86
CA CYS A 495 22.18 -21.18 -11.08
C CYS A 495 22.92 -19.84 -11.13
N VAL A 496 23.83 -19.62 -10.18
CA VAL A 496 24.69 -18.43 -10.11
C VAL A 496 26.01 -18.73 -10.81
N LYS A 497 26.33 -18.03 -11.90
CA LYS A 497 27.56 -18.27 -12.68
C LYS A 497 28.80 -17.80 -11.92
N SER A 498 29.94 -18.50 -12.08
CA SER A 498 31.23 -18.11 -11.48
C SER A 498 31.68 -16.72 -11.92
N SER A 499 31.26 -16.27 -13.10
CA SER A 499 31.55 -14.92 -13.61
C SER A 499 30.92 -13.78 -12.82
N ILE A 500 30.07 -14.03 -11.81
CA ILE A 500 29.57 -12.99 -10.91
C ILE A 500 30.69 -12.41 -10.03
N ILE A 501 31.69 -13.22 -9.67
CA ILE A 501 32.84 -12.79 -8.88
C ILE A 501 33.83 -12.13 -9.82
N ASN A 502 34.32 -10.95 -9.43
CA ASN A 502 35.45 -10.33 -10.08
C ASN A 502 36.74 -11.00 -9.58
N TRP A 503 37.11 -12.12 -10.20
CA TRP A 503 38.24 -12.95 -9.79
C TRP A 503 39.54 -12.17 -9.71
N ASP A 504 39.81 -11.30 -10.70
CA ASP A 504 41.04 -10.51 -10.75
C ASP A 504 41.15 -9.49 -9.60
N ARG A 505 40.02 -9.10 -9.00
CA ARG A 505 39.99 -8.24 -7.80
C ARG A 505 40.03 -9.02 -6.49
N LEU A 506 39.61 -10.27 -6.51
CA LEU A 506 39.56 -11.13 -5.32
C LEU A 506 40.90 -11.84 -5.10
N GLU A 507 41.53 -12.28 -6.18
CA GLU A 507 42.83 -12.96 -6.18
C GLU A 507 43.92 -12.02 -5.64
N GLY A 508 44.58 -12.42 -4.54
CA GLY A 508 45.59 -11.59 -3.87
C GLY A 508 45.03 -10.34 -3.18
N ALA A 509 43.71 -10.28 -2.96
CA ALA A 509 43.09 -9.15 -2.28
C ALA A 509 43.53 -9.09 -0.81
N THR A 510 43.82 -7.88 -0.34
CA THR A 510 44.00 -7.60 1.08
C THR A 510 42.67 -7.21 1.73
N LEU A 511 42.57 -7.43 3.03
CA LEU A 511 41.49 -6.90 3.86
C LEU A 511 41.30 -5.40 3.57
N GLY A 512 40.08 -4.96 3.29
CA GLY A 512 39.82 -3.60 2.82
C GLY A 512 39.22 -3.48 1.42
N VAL A 513 39.49 -4.42 0.50
CA VAL A 513 39.07 -4.31 -0.91
C VAL A 513 37.54 -4.30 -1.05
N ARG A 514 37.01 -3.50 -1.98
CA ARG A 514 35.56 -3.31 -2.23
C ARG A 514 35.18 -3.80 -3.61
N LYS A 515 33.86 -3.95 -3.84
CA LYS A 515 33.28 -4.20 -5.17
C LYS A 515 33.85 -5.47 -5.81
N LEU A 516 33.68 -6.57 -5.07
CA LEU A 516 34.19 -7.90 -5.39
C LEU A 516 33.29 -8.66 -6.37
N LEU A 517 32.08 -8.16 -6.64
CA LEU A 517 31.20 -8.69 -7.69
C LEU A 517 31.25 -7.79 -8.93
N VAL A 518 30.80 -8.33 -10.05
CA VAL A 518 30.65 -7.57 -11.31
C VAL A 518 29.95 -6.24 -11.11
N GLU A 519 30.50 -5.21 -11.75
CA GLU A 519 29.96 -3.86 -11.72
C GLU A 519 29.15 -3.59 -12.99
N PRO A 520 28.06 -2.82 -12.90
CA PRO A 520 27.29 -2.43 -14.07
C PRO A 520 28.13 -1.60 -15.04
N GLN A 521 27.90 -1.78 -16.34
CA GLN A 521 28.40 -0.87 -17.37
C GLN A 521 27.76 0.52 -17.22
N GLU A 522 28.37 1.58 -17.78
CA GLU A 522 27.85 2.95 -17.67
C GLU A 522 26.35 3.00 -18.04
N ASN A 523 25.54 3.66 -17.20
CA ASN A 523 24.07 3.80 -17.31
C ASN A 523 23.20 2.57 -17.00
N THR A 524 23.75 1.38 -16.72
CA THR A 524 22.97 0.20 -16.32
C THR A 524 22.82 0.07 -14.80
N SER A 525 21.82 -0.69 -14.33
CA SER A 525 21.64 -0.94 -12.90
C SER A 525 22.34 -2.23 -12.46
N GLU A 526 22.89 -2.25 -11.25
CA GLU A 526 23.56 -3.42 -10.65
C GLU A 526 22.72 -4.71 -10.74
N LYS A 527 21.40 -4.63 -10.52
CA LYS A 527 20.48 -5.77 -10.67
C LYS A 527 20.42 -6.34 -12.10
N VAL A 528 20.47 -5.46 -13.10
CA VAL A 528 20.45 -5.87 -14.53
C VAL A 528 21.72 -6.63 -14.85
N GLU A 529 22.86 -6.11 -14.39
CA GLU A 529 24.13 -6.80 -14.58
C GLU A 529 24.12 -8.17 -13.90
N TRP A 530 23.64 -8.26 -12.66
CA TRP A 530 23.54 -9.53 -11.95
C TRP A 530 22.62 -10.55 -12.64
N PHE A 531 21.55 -10.13 -13.31
CA PHE A 531 20.69 -11.06 -14.05
C PHE A 531 21.44 -11.80 -15.18
N LYS A 532 22.45 -11.19 -15.79
CA LYS A 532 23.29 -11.84 -16.84
C LYS A 532 24.08 -13.03 -16.29
N HIS A 533 24.35 -13.03 -14.99
CA HIS A 533 25.06 -14.09 -14.28
C HIS A 533 24.14 -15.05 -13.54
N ILE A 534 22.82 -14.93 -13.69
CA ILE A 534 21.84 -15.86 -13.13
C ILE A 534 21.06 -16.55 -14.24
N GLU A 535 21.04 -17.87 -14.18
CA GLU A 535 20.26 -18.71 -15.08
C GLU A 535 19.22 -19.51 -14.30
N ILE A 536 18.02 -19.65 -14.86
CA ILE A 536 16.97 -20.51 -14.30
C ILE A 536 16.89 -21.75 -15.18
N CYS A 537 17.21 -22.90 -14.61
CA CYS A 537 17.35 -24.15 -15.35
C CYS A 537 16.52 -25.27 -14.71
N GLU A 538 16.10 -26.26 -15.50
CA GLU A 538 15.41 -27.46 -14.99
C GLU A 538 16.38 -28.45 -14.32
N GLN A 539 17.65 -28.39 -14.71
CA GLN A 539 18.78 -29.15 -14.17
C GLN A 539 19.90 -28.18 -13.82
N PRO A 540 20.70 -28.44 -12.78
CA PRO A 540 21.78 -27.53 -12.39
C PRO A 540 22.84 -27.46 -13.50
N ALA A 541 23.02 -26.28 -14.10
CA ALA A 541 24.08 -26.01 -15.07
C ALA A 541 25.45 -25.89 -14.37
N LYS A 542 26.56 -25.79 -15.13
CA LYS A 542 27.89 -25.46 -14.56
C LYS A 542 27.83 -24.05 -13.96
N SER A 543 27.77 -23.97 -12.63
CA SER A 543 27.56 -22.75 -11.85
C SER A 543 28.49 -22.68 -10.65
N LEU A 544 28.70 -21.49 -10.08
CA LEU A 544 29.36 -21.29 -8.79
C LEU A 544 28.60 -22.04 -7.70
N PHE A 545 27.29 -21.82 -7.62
CA PHE A 545 26.37 -22.61 -6.82
C PHE A 545 24.98 -22.54 -7.43
N SER A 546 24.10 -23.45 -6.99
CA SER A 546 22.71 -23.50 -7.42
C SER A 546 21.77 -23.62 -6.24
N VAL A 547 20.66 -22.90 -6.27
CA VAL A 547 19.59 -23.03 -5.27
C VAL A 547 18.42 -23.79 -5.87
N LYS A 548 18.06 -24.92 -5.28
CA LYS A 548 16.91 -25.70 -5.74
C LYS A 548 15.60 -25.04 -5.30
N VAL A 549 14.66 -24.92 -6.24
CA VAL A 549 13.30 -24.43 -6.01
C VAL A 549 12.32 -25.45 -6.57
N THR A 550 11.37 -25.89 -5.74
CA THR A 550 10.29 -26.80 -6.14
C THR A 550 8.96 -26.05 -6.06
N ALA A 551 8.06 -26.20 -7.03
CA ALA A 551 6.75 -25.56 -7.03
C ALA A 551 5.65 -26.55 -7.44
N ASP A 552 4.82 -26.96 -6.48
CA ASP A 552 3.72 -27.89 -6.73
C ASP A 552 2.40 -27.10 -6.85
N LEU A 553 1.83 -27.02 -8.06
CA LEU A 553 0.57 -26.33 -8.29
C LEU A 553 -0.62 -27.17 -7.82
N SER A 554 -1.67 -26.51 -7.36
CA SER A 554 -2.92 -27.11 -6.91
C SER A 554 -4.11 -26.20 -7.21
N GLU A 555 -5.28 -26.83 -7.33
CA GLU A 555 -6.55 -26.16 -7.63
C GLU A 555 -7.59 -26.51 -6.55
N TYR A 556 -8.31 -25.48 -6.06
CA TYR A 556 -9.39 -25.64 -5.08
C TYR A 556 -10.65 -24.95 -5.55
N ASP A 557 -11.75 -25.68 -5.56
CA ASP A 557 -13.05 -25.13 -5.87
C ASP A 557 -13.74 -24.61 -4.61
N LEU A 558 -14.42 -23.47 -4.75
CA LEU A 558 -15.35 -22.94 -3.78
C LEU A 558 -16.75 -23.38 -4.19
N LYS A 559 -17.38 -24.25 -3.41
CA LYS A 559 -18.67 -24.88 -3.73
C LYS A 559 -19.80 -24.37 -2.84
N THR A 560 -21.00 -24.15 -3.40
CA THR A 560 -22.17 -23.79 -2.61
C THR A 560 -22.68 -24.96 -1.77
N LYS A 561 -23.10 -24.65 -0.54
CA LYS A 561 -23.79 -25.59 0.36
C LYS A 561 -25.32 -25.57 0.23
N ASP A 562 -25.85 -24.84 -0.75
CA ASP A 562 -27.28 -24.58 -0.98
C ASP A 562 -28.03 -23.91 0.20
N THR A 563 -27.28 -23.42 1.20
CA THR A 563 -27.81 -22.64 2.32
C THR A 563 -27.62 -21.15 2.05
N LEU A 564 -28.71 -20.39 2.15
CA LEU A 564 -28.73 -18.93 2.07
C LEU A 564 -29.07 -18.36 3.44
N SER A 565 -28.27 -17.41 3.92
CA SER A 565 -28.61 -16.61 5.09
C SER A 565 -28.92 -15.17 4.67
N GLN A 566 -29.92 -14.55 5.30
CA GLN A 566 -30.23 -13.15 5.08
C GLN A 566 -29.70 -12.32 6.25
N LEU A 567 -28.77 -11.42 5.95
CA LEU A 567 -28.29 -10.42 6.89
C LEU A 567 -29.11 -9.14 6.74
N ARG A 568 -29.60 -8.59 7.85
CA ARG A 568 -30.16 -7.23 7.91
C ARG A 568 -29.12 -6.30 8.51
N ALA A 569 -29.02 -5.11 7.95
CA ALA A 569 -28.04 -4.11 8.36
C ALA A 569 -28.62 -2.68 8.27
N LYS A 570 -28.36 -1.86 9.29
CA LYS A 570 -28.81 -0.45 9.33
C LYS A 570 -27.74 0.43 9.98
N ARG A 571 -27.48 1.60 9.40
CA ARG A 571 -26.57 2.59 10.00
C ARG A 571 -27.25 3.30 11.17
N ILE A 572 -26.53 3.43 12.28
CA ILE A 572 -26.97 4.18 13.45
C ILE A 572 -26.41 5.59 13.33
N LEU A 573 -27.29 6.58 13.22
CA LEU A 573 -26.89 7.98 13.04
C LEU A 573 -26.77 8.67 14.39
N PRO A 574 -25.74 9.51 14.61
CA PRO A 574 -25.61 10.29 15.82
C PRO A 574 -26.70 11.39 15.89
N GLN A 575 -26.82 12.02 17.04
CA GLN A 575 -27.72 13.18 17.20
C GLN A 575 -27.22 14.38 16.39
N LYS A 576 -25.89 14.61 16.40
CA LYS A 576 -25.24 15.76 15.79
C LYS A 576 -24.17 15.34 14.77
N LEU A 577 -23.98 16.16 13.73
CA LEU A 577 -22.92 16.01 12.73
C LEU A 577 -22.01 17.23 12.71
N LEU A 578 -20.72 16.99 12.45
CA LEU A 578 -19.76 18.02 12.09
C LEU A 578 -19.29 17.78 10.66
N GLN A 579 -19.20 18.84 9.84
CA GLN A 579 -18.58 18.76 8.52
C GLN A 579 -17.30 19.60 8.46
N VAL A 580 -16.24 19.00 7.93
CA VAL A 580 -14.97 19.66 7.63
C VAL A 580 -14.76 19.60 6.11
N CYS A 581 -14.58 20.73 5.46
CA CYS A 581 -14.32 20.80 4.02
C CYS A 581 -12.93 21.39 3.76
N TRP A 582 -12.05 20.66 3.08
CA TRP A 582 -10.78 21.19 2.58
C TRP A 582 -11.00 21.74 1.19
N VAL A 583 -10.64 23.00 0.98
CA VAL A 583 -10.96 23.75 -0.23
C VAL A 583 -9.71 24.44 -0.79
N PRO A 584 -9.33 24.15 -2.04
CA PRO A 584 -8.17 24.78 -2.67
C PRO A 584 -8.47 26.24 -3.05
N ARG A 585 -7.60 27.14 -2.59
CA ARG A 585 -7.60 28.57 -2.89
C ARG A 585 -6.22 29.04 -3.28
N SER A 586 -6.15 30.08 -4.11
CA SER A 586 -4.88 30.65 -4.55
C SER A 586 -4.87 32.15 -4.38
N TRP A 587 -3.71 32.68 -4.01
CA TRP A 587 -3.46 34.12 -4.10
C TRP A 587 -3.17 34.52 -5.54
N GLN A 588 -4.01 35.37 -6.10
CA GLN A 588 -3.80 35.97 -7.42
C GLN A 588 -3.43 37.43 -7.27
N LYS A 589 -2.58 37.93 -8.17
CA LYS A 589 -2.26 39.34 -8.25
C LYS A 589 -2.88 39.87 -9.54
N GLY A 590 -3.96 40.64 -9.41
CA GLY A 590 -4.65 41.24 -10.55
C GLY A 590 -3.77 42.26 -11.28
N GLU A 591 -4.23 42.73 -12.44
CA GLU A 591 -3.55 43.75 -13.25
C GLU A 591 -3.27 45.03 -12.44
N ASP A 592 -4.18 45.36 -11.50
CA ASP A 592 -4.07 46.48 -10.56
C ASP A 592 -3.02 46.29 -9.44
N ARG A 593 -2.23 45.20 -9.49
CA ARG A 593 -1.27 44.76 -8.48
C ARG A 593 -1.86 44.47 -7.09
N GLN A 594 -3.18 44.46 -6.96
CA GLN A 594 -3.87 44.02 -5.75
C GLN A 594 -3.92 42.50 -5.67
N TRP A 595 -3.76 42.00 -4.46
CA TRP A 595 -3.89 40.58 -4.16
C TRP A 595 -5.37 40.22 -3.99
N THR A 596 -5.81 39.12 -4.59
CA THR A 596 -7.11 38.51 -4.33
C THR A 596 -6.89 37.08 -3.83
N TYR A 597 -7.79 36.61 -2.96
CA TYR A 597 -7.77 35.25 -2.43
C TYR A 597 -9.05 34.54 -2.84
N GLU A 598 -8.93 33.71 -3.87
CA GLU A 598 -10.09 33.16 -4.58
C GLU A 598 -10.08 31.64 -4.56
N LEU A 599 -11.29 31.07 -4.71
CA LEU A 599 -11.44 29.65 -4.98
C LEU A 599 -10.76 29.30 -6.29
N SER A 600 -10.08 28.16 -6.31
CA SER A 600 -9.62 27.57 -7.56
C SER A 600 -10.78 27.31 -8.52
N THR A 601 -10.46 27.28 -9.81
CA THR A 601 -11.41 27.30 -10.93
C THR A 601 -12.52 26.25 -10.78
N ASN A 602 -12.16 24.99 -10.53
CA ASN A 602 -13.11 23.89 -10.42
C ASN A 602 -13.75 23.81 -9.03
N ALA A 603 -13.06 24.23 -7.95
CA ALA A 603 -13.60 24.18 -6.59
C ALA A 603 -14.87 25.02 -6.43
N SER A 604 -14.99 26.13 -7.17
CA SER A 604 -16.18 26.98 -7.20
C SER A 604 -17.46 26.21 -7.56
N GLN A 605 -17.37 25.22 -8.46
CA GLN A 605 -18.51 24.40 -8.92
C GLN A 605 -19.03 23.43 -7.84
N PHE A 606 -18.22 23.18 -6.80
CA PHE A 606 -18.54 22.24 -5.72
C PHE A 606 -18.79 22.95 -4.38
N ALA A 607 -18.81 24.28 -4.36
CA ALA A 607 -19.15 25.07 -3.16
C ALA A 607 -20.49 24.65 -2.53
N GLY A 608 -21.42 24.13 -3.34
CA GLY A 608 -22.71 23.59 -2.87
C GLY A 608 -22.60 22.35 -1.97
N TRP A 609 -21.47 21.63 -1.91
CA TRP A 609 -21.32 20.41 -1.11
C TRP A 609 -21.11 20.66 0.39
N ALA A 610 -20.80 21.90 0.78
CA ALA A 610 -20.87 22.30 2.18
C ALA A 610 -22.33 22.26 2.67
N LEU A 611 -22.55 21.70 3.85
CA LEU A 611 -23.81 21.68 4.59
C LEU A 611 -24.15 23.08 5.11
N SER A 612 -25.21 23.25 5.90
CA SER A 612 -25.62 24.58 6.37
C SER A 612 -24.67 25.20 7.40
N ALA A 613 -23.89 24.41 8.14
CA ALA A 613 -22.77 24.82 8.98
C ALA A 613 -21.56 23.91 8.71
N ALA A 614 -20.33 24.44 8.70
CA ALA A 614 -19.12 23.66 8.41
C ALA A 614 -17.84 24.39 8.82
N ILE A 615 -16.78 23.61 9.06
CA ILE A 615 -15.41 24.09 9.14
C ILE A 615 -14.80 24.03 7.74
N ILE A 616 -14.22 25.14 7.26
CA ILE A 616 -13.59 25.23 5.95
C ILE A 616 -12.08 25.37 6.14
N VAL A 617 -11.33 24.34 5.78
CA VAL A 617 -9.85 24.36 5.73
C VAL A 617 -9.44 24.90 4.36
N GLU A 618 -9.02 26.16 4.32
CA GLU A 618 -8.58 26.82 3.09
C GLU A 618 -7.09 26.61 2.93
N TYR A 619 -6.70 25.93 1.84
CA TYR A 619 -5.30 25.62 1.58
C TYR A 619 -4.87 26.16 0.21
N ASP A 620 -3.61 26.54 0.12
CA ASP A 620 -2.98 26.96 -1.13
C ASP A 620 -1.87 25.96 -1.50
N VAL A 621 -2.05 25.31 -2.65
CA VAL A 621 -1.13 24.33 -3.21
C VAL A 621 0.29 24.90 -3.31
N GLU A 622 0.44 26.18 -3.64
CA GLU A 622 1.74 26.83 -3.82
C GLU A 622 2.51 27.02 -2.50
N THR A 623 1.84 26.97 -1.34
CA THR A 623 2.50 27.07 -0.03
C THR A 623 3.18 25.78 0.41
N VAL A 624 2.78 24.64 -0.17
CA VAL A 624 3.35 23.32 0.10
C VAL A 624 4.10 22.75 -1.12
N ARG A 625 3.99 23.42 -2.27
CA ARG A 625 4.72 23.08 -3.50
C ARG A 625 6.20 23.45 -3.37
N ARG A 626 7.06 22.62 -3.94
CA ARG A 626 8.50 22.92 -4.06
C ARG A 626 8.74 23.95 -5.16
N ARG A 627 9.56 24.96 -4.87
CA ARG A 627 9.92 26.01 -5.84
C ARG A 627 11.03 25.54 -6.78
N ALA A 628 10.78 25.60 -8.09
CA ALA A 628 11.66 25.05 -9.12
C ALA A 628 12.91 25.91 -9.45
N ASN A 629 12.97 27.17 -9.00
CA ASN A 629 13.79 28.20 -9.67
C ASN A 629 15.23 28.43 -9.18
N THR A 630 15.81 27.58 -8.35
CA THR A 630 17.26 27.66 -8.08
C THR A 630 17.85 26.25 -7.95
N ARG A 631 18.89 25.96 -8.75
CA ARG A 631 19.68 24.72 -8.77
C ARG A 631 19.61 23.97 -7.43
N ASP A 632 18.75 22.95 -7.33
CA ASP A 632 18.77 21.81 -6.40
C ASP A 632 19.43 21.99 -5.01
N SER A 633 19.39 23.18 -4.39
CA SER A 633 20.14 23.44 -3.17
C SER A 633 19.52 22.62 -2.04
N GLU A 634 20.36 21.89 -1.30
CA GLU A 634 19.92 21.11 -0.14
C GLU A 634 19.12 21.97 0.85
N GLU A 635 19.45 23.27 0.91
CA GLU A 635 18.75 24.30 1.66
C GLU A 635 17.25 24.38 1.32
N ASN A 636 16.90 24.49 0.03
CA ASN A 636 15.50 24.54 -0.40
C ASN A 636 14.73 23.27 -0.05
N LYS A 637 15.39 22.11 -0.05
CA LYS A 637 14.77 20.83 0.27
C LYS A 637 14.50 20.70 1.78
N GLN A 638 15.40 21.19 2.63
CA GLN A 638 15.20 21.29 4.07
C GLN A 638 14.04 22.23 4.43
N TYR A 639 13.97 23.40 3.78
CA TYR A 639 12.86 24.35 3.97
C TYR A 639 11.52 23.76 3.55
N HIS A 640 11.50 23.05 2.42
CA HIS A 640 10.28 22.39 1.94
C HIS A 640 9.83 21.28 2.90
N ALA A 641 10.73 20.43 3.39
CA ALA A 641 10.41 19.40 4.39
C ALA A 641 9.83 20.00 5.69
N ALA A 642 10.41 21.09 6.19
CA ALA A 642 9.88 21.83 7.34
C ALA A 642 8.51 22.46 7.04
N ALA A 643 8.34 23.07 5.86
CA ALA A 643 7.10 23.71 5.43
C ALA A 643 5.92 22.74 5.38
N VAL A 644 6.11 21.59 4.74
CA VAL A 644 5.03 20.62 4.60
C VAL A 644 4.68 19.94 5.94
N THR A 645 5.66 19.82 6.84
CA THR A 645 5.45 19.41 8.24
C THR A 645 4.62 20.44 9.00
N ALA A 646 4.99 21.72 8.92
CA ALA A 646 4.28 22.80 9.58
C ALA A 646 2.81 22.89 9.13
N PHE A 647 2.53 22.71 7.84
CA PHE A 647 1.17 22.67 7.31
C PHE A 647 0.34 21.55 7.96
N ALA A 648 0.86 20.32 7.99
CA ALA A 648 0.15 19.18 8.58
C ALA A 648 -0.10 19.38 10.09
N VAL A 649 0.89 19.88 10.83
CA VAL A 649 0.76 20.19 12.27
C VAL A 649 -0.26 21.30 12.53
N LEU A 650 -0.23 22.38 11.73
CA LEU A 650 -1.16 23.50 11.88
C LEU A 650 -2.61 23.04 11.77
N VAL A 651 -2.94 22.32 10.70
CA VAL A 651 -4.31 21.85 10.44
C VAL A 651 -4.74 20.87 11.53
N TYR A 652 -3.84 19.96 11.94
CA TYR A 652 -4.14 18.99 12.99
C TYR A 652 -4.47 19.69 14.32
N CYS A 653 -3.59 20.57 14.81
CA CYS A 653 -3.79 21.28 16.07
C CYS A 653 -5.05 22.17 16.05
N CYS A 654 -5.33 22.85 14.93
CA CYS A 654 -6.55 23.64 14.80
C CYS A 654 -7.82 22.78 14.90
N LEU A 655 -7.89 21.70 14.11
CA LEU A 655 -9.06 20.81 14.10
C LEU A 655 -9.22 20.09 15.44
N TRP A 656 -8.13 19.56 16.01
CA TRP A 656 -8.13 18.94 17.33
C TRP A 656 -8.69 19.89 18.39
N ARG A 657 -8.22 21.15 18.39
CA ARG A 657 -8.71 22.13 19.37
C ARG A 657 -10.19 22.43 19.22
N ILE A 658 -10.65 22.65 17.99
CA ILE A 658 -12.06 22.93 17.69
C ILE A 658 -12.93 21.75 18.13
N ILE A 659 -12.56 20.52 17.76
CA ILE A 659 -13.28 19.29 18.12
C ILE A 659 -13.33 19.12 19.64
N ARG A 660 -12.22 19.32 20.34
CA ARG A 660 -12.17 19.23 21.81
C ARG A 660 -13.05 20.26 22.51
N ARG A 661 -13.14 21.49 21.99
CA ARG A 661 -14.07 22.51 22.52
C ARG A 661 -15.52 22.12 22.25
N LEU A 662 -15.84 21.67 21.05
CA LEU A 662 -17.19 21.20 20.68
C LEU A 662 -17.67 20.04 21.56
N GLN A 663 -16.80 19.09 21.89
CA GLN A 663 -17.12 17.99 22.80
C GLN A 663 -17.46 18.46 24.23
N LYS A 664 -16.86 19.57 24.67
CA LYS A 664 -17.03 20.15 26.02
C LYS A 664 -18.09 21.24 26.10
N CYS A 665 -18.83 21.53 25.02
CA CYS A 665 -19.83 22.62 25.01
C CYS A 665 -21.03 22.38 25.95
N GLU A 666 -21.33 21.13 26.33
CA GLU A 666 -22.41 20.80 27.28
C GLU A 666 -21.82 20.49 28.67
N GLN A 667 -22.34 21.14 29.72
CA GLN A 667 -21.71 21.22 31.05
C GLN A 667 -21.68 19.91 31.85
N GLU A 668 -22.51 18.91 31.50
CA GLU A 668 -22.66 17.65 32.26
C GLU A 668 -22.30 16.38 31.46
N THR A 669 -22.35 16.42 30.13
CA THR A 669 -22.08 15.27 29.26
C THR A 669 -21.34 15.69 27.99
N SER A 670 -20.31 14.91 27.60
CA SER A 670 -19.62 15.12 26.32
C SER A 670 -20.61 14.99 25.16
N VAL A 671 -20.61 15.95 24.25
CA VAL A 671 -21.46 15.91 23.06
C VAL A 671 -20.98 14.82 22.10
N ASP A 672 -21.86 13.88 21.74
CA ASP A 672 -21.55 12.84 20.75
C ASP A 672 -21.91 13.33 19.33
N PHE A 673 -20.93 13.30 18.43
CA PHE A 673 -21.11 13.66 17.03
C PHE A 673 -20.13 12.89 16.13
N THR A 674 -20.54 12.71 14.87
CA THR A 674 -19.67 12.15 13.82
C THR A 674 -19.19 13.25 12.88
N THR A 675 -17.92 13.19 12.52
CA THR A 675 -17.25 14.14 11.64
C THR A 675 -17.15 13.61 10.21
N LEU A 676 -17.68 14.35 9.24
CA LEU A 676 -17.55 14.08 7.81
C LEU A 676 -16.52 15.04 7.20
N MET A 677 -15.42 14.51 6.69
CA MET A 677 -14.34 15.31 6.10
C MET A 677 -14.34 15.19 4.58
N LEU A 678 -14.69 16.27 3.88
CA LEU A 678 -14.65 16.35 2.42
C LEU A 678 -13.38 17.08 1.98
N ARG A 679 -12.56 16.43 1.16
CA ARG A 679 -11.40 17.07 0.56
C ARG A 679 -11.62 17.30 -0.93
N LEU A 680 -11.69 18.56 -1.33
CA LEU A 680 -11.68 18.95 -2.73
C LEU A 680 -10.22 19.10 -3.17
N GLN A 681 -9.86 18.53 -4.32
CA GLN A 681 -8.50 18.57 -4.88
C GLN A 681 -8.59 18.96 -6.35
N GLU A 682 -7.81 19.94 -6.80
CA GLU A 682 -7.97 20.48 -8.15
C GLU A 682 -7.52 19.48 -9.21
N THR A 683 -6.31 18.94 -9.08
CA THR A 683 -5.71 18.01 -10.05
C THR A 683 -5.53 16.61 -9.47
N GLY A 684 -5.68 15.56 -10.30
CA GLY A 684 -5.54 14.16 -9.87
C GLY A 684 -4.10 13.64 -9.84
N LYS A 685 -3.93 12.33 -9.66
CA LYS A 685 -2.63 11.63 -9.69
C LYS A 685 -1.93 11.68 -11.07
N GLN A 686 -2.58 12.24 -12.10
CA GLN A 686 -2.25 11.99 -13.52
C GLN A 686 -1.06 12.74 -14.13
N LEU A 687 -0.18 13.41 -13.37
CA LEU A 687 0.95 14.12 -13.99
C LEU A 687 2.33 14.01 -13.30
N ASP A 688 2.47 13.33 -12.15
CA ASP A 688 3.62 13.63 -11.27
C ASP A 688 4.38 12.41 -10.72
N ASP A 689 4.72 11.43 -11.57
CA ASP A 689 5.76 10.45 -11.17
C ASP A 689 7.17 11.06 -11.15
N ASP A 690 7.34 12.35 -11.54
CA ASP A 690 8.65 13.01 -11.49
C ASP A 690 8.78 14.51 -11.37
N LYS A 691 7.76 15.31 -11.68
CA LYS A 691 7.83 16.70 -11.24
C LYS A 691 7.55 16.71 -9.76
N ASP A 692 8.28 17.55 -9.03
CA ASP A 692 7.97 17.87 -7.64
C ASP A 692 6.46 17.91 -7.48
N LYS A 693 5.91 16.88 -6.81
CA LYS A 693 4.48 16.59 -6.88
C LYS A 693 3.69 17.88 -6.75
N SER A 694 2.65 18.07 -7.56
CA SER A 694 1.63 19.08 -7.31
C SER A 694 1.39 19.17 -5.80
N GLY A 695 1.35 20.38 -5.25
CA GLY A 695 1.17 20.58 -3.80
C GLY A 695 0.00 19.75 -3.24
N ASP A 696 -0.97 19.43 -4.09
CA ASP A 696 -2.09 18.51 -3.87
C ASP A 696 -1.69 17.12 -3.32
N ALA A 697 -0.56 16.53 -3.71
CA ALA A 697 -0.12 15.25 -3.16
C ALA A 697 0.30 15.34 -1.69
N TYR A 698 0.91 16.47 -1.29
CA TYR A 698 1.23 16.73 0.11
C TYR A 698 -0.04 16.99 0.92
N VAL A 699 -1.01 17.71 0.35
CA VAL A 699 -2.33 17.92 0.96
C VAL A 699 -3.09 16.60 1.08
N TYR A 700 -2.99 15.72 0.09
CA TYR A 700 -3.58 14.38 0.14
C TYR A 700 -3.03 13.55 1.30
N ALA A 701 -1.70 13.45 1.38
CA ALA A 701 -1.04 12.72 2.45
C ALA A 701 -1.35 13.32 3.84
N ALA A 702 -1.43 14.64 3.94
CA ALA A 702 -1.86 15.32 5.15
C ALA A 702 -3.30 14.94 5.52
N ALA A 703 -4.26 15.08 4.61
CA ALA A 703 -5.66 14.75 4.89
C ALA A 703 -5.86 13.28 5.31
N GLN A 704 -5.18 12.33 4.65
CA GLN A 704 -5.19 10.91 5.03
C GLN A 704 -4.62 10.70 6.45
N THR A 705 -3.52 11.37 6.76
CA THR A 705 -2.91 11.30 8.09
C THR A 705 -3.82 11.90 9.16
N LEU A 706 -4.45 13.04 8.88
CA LEU A 706 -5.33 13.71 9.84
C LEU A 706 -6.60 12.91 10.12
N GLU A 707 -7.18 12.22 9.13
CA GLU A 707 -8.27 11.27 9.38
C GLU A 707 -7.85 10.20 10.40
N ALA A 708 -6.67 9.62 10.22
CA ALA A 708 -6.17 8.56 11.09
C ALA A 708 -5.88 9.05 12.52
N ILE A 709 -5.22 10.19 12.67
CA ILE A 709 -4.83 10.73 13.99
C ILE A 709 -6.04 11.32 14.72
N LEU A 710 -6.90 12.10 14.06
CA LEU A 710 -8.13 12.62 14.70
C LEU A 710 -9.14 11.49 15.03
N GLY A 711 -8.99 10.32 14.41
CA GLY A 711 -9.73 9.11 14.76
C GLY A 711 -9.47 8.60 16.19
N GLU A 712 -8.48 9.14 16.91
CA GLU A 712 -8.30 8.94 18.34
C GLU A 712 -9.36 9.69 19.17
N ASP A 713 -9.77 10.87 18.68
CA ASP A 713 -10.61 11.83 19.42
C ASP A 713 -12.09 11.83 19.00
N THR A 714 -12.38 11.54 17.73
CA THR A 714 -13.74 11.62 17.17
C THR A 714 -13.98 10.57 16.06
N PRO A 715 -15.19 10.02 15.94
CA PRO A 715 -15.57 9.25 14.76
C PRO A 715 -15.49 10.13 13.52
N ILE A 716 -14.56 9.82 12.62
CA ILE A 716 -14.30 10.61 11.42
C ILE A 716 -14.17 9.71 10.18
N ARG A 717 -14.68 10.19 9.04
CA ARG A 717 -14.42 9.62 7.72
C ARG A 717 -14.04 10.72 6.74
N MET A 718 -12.95 10.53 6.02
CA MET A 718 -12.52 11.41 4.94
C MET A 718 -12.85 10.83 3.58
N GLN A 719 -13.32 11.68 2.66
CA GLN A 719 -13.45 11.35 1.25
C GLN A 719 -12.94 12.50 0.37
N GLY A 720 -12.25 12.12 -0.70
CA GLY A 720 -11.68 13.06 -1.67
C GLY A 720 -12.47 13.15 -2.97
N LEU A 721 -12.54 14.34 -3.55
CA LEU A 721 -12.99 14.58 -4.92
C LEU A 721 -11.88 15.24 -5.71
N ILE A 722 -11.46 14.59 -6.80
CA ILE A 722 -10.55 15.17 -7.79
C ILE A 722 -11.40 15.93 -8.80
N LEU A 723 -11.33 17.25 -8.76
CA LEU A 723 -12.26 18.14 -9.42
C LEU A 723 -12.10 18.11 -10.95
N ASP A 724 -10.87 18.16 -11.45
CA ASP A 724 -10.58 18.08 -12.89
C ASP A 724 -11.08 16.75 -13.51
N ASN A 725 -10.90 15.63 -12.78
CA ASN A 725 -11.41 14.34 -13.19
C ASN A 725 -12.93 14.33 -13.29
N VAL A 726 -13.65 15.01 -12.38
CA VAL A 726 -15.11 15.08 -12.49
C VAL A 726 -15.51 15.94 -13.68
N VAL A 727 -14.90 17.12 -13.86
CA VAL A 727 -15.29 18.06 -14.92
C VAL A 727 -15.07 17.49 -16.32
N LYS A 728 -13.99 16.71 -16.54
CA LYS A 728 -13.67 16.09 -17.84
C LYS A 728 -14.56 14.91 -18.23
N GLN A 729 -15.35 14.35 -17.31
CA GLN A 729 -16.10 13.11 -17.52
C GLN A 729 -17.51 13.36 -18.10
N THR A 730 -18.09 12.32 -18.72
CA THR A 730 -19.49 12.36 -19.16
C THR A 730 -20.44 12.55 -17.97
N LYS A 731 -21.62 13.15 -18.20
CA LYS A 731 -22.62 13.38 -17.13
C LYS A 731 -22.95 12.13 -16.31
N LYS A 732 -23.10 10.98 -16.98
CA LYS A 732 -23.35 9.69 -16.33
C LYS A 732 -22.22 9.29 -15.37
N ASN A 733 -20.96 9.48 -15.78
CA ASN A 733 -19.79 9.19 -14.95
C ASN A 733 -19.65 10.21 -13.81
N GLN A 734 -19.96 11.49 -14.06
CA GLN A 734 -19.99 12.51 -13.01
C GLN A 734 -20.98 12.15 -11.90
N ASP A 735 -22.20 11.78 -12.26
CA ASP A 735 -23.25 11.38 -11.31
C ASP A 735 -22.84 10.12 -10.53
N PHE A 736 -22.16 9.17 -11.21
CA PHE A 736 -21.60 7.99 -10.57
C PHE A 736 -20.52 8.35 -9.53
N ILE A 737 -19.55 9.20 -9.87
CA ILE A 737 -18.49 9.64 -8.94
C ILE A 737 -19.11 10.36 -7.74
N LYS A 738 -19.99 11.33 -7.98
CA LYS A 738 -20.67 12.10 -6.92
C LYS A 738 -21.49 11.21 -5.99
N SER A 739 -22.31 10.32 -6.55
CA SER A 739 -23.08 9.38 -5.74
C SER A 739 -22.18 8.39 -4.99
N GLY A 740 -21.05 7.98 -5.57
CA GLY A 740 -20.06 7.12 -4.92
C GLY A 740 -19.44 7.78 -3.70
N THR A 741 -18.95 9.02 -3.84
CA THR A 741 -18.39 9.81 -2.74
C THR A 741 -19.38 10.00 -1.60
N PHE A 742 -20.65 10.31 -1.91
CA PHE A 742 -21.68 10.42 -0.87
C PHE A 742 -21.89 9.09 -0.13
N LYS A 743 -22.01 7.97 -0.85
CA LYS A 743 -22.21 6.65 -0.23
C LYS A 743 -21.01 6.25 0.63
N ALA A 744 -19.79 6.62 0.23
CA ALA A 744 -18.58 6.36 0.99
C ALA A 744 -18.57 7.08 2.35
N PHE A 745 -19.14 8.29 2.46
CA PHE A 745 -19.30 8.96 3.77
C PHE A 745 -20.18 8.18 4.75
N LEU A 746 -21.08 7.33 4.28
CA LEU A 746 -21.96 6.56 5.15
C LEU A 746 -21.21 5.50 5.97
N SER A 747 -19.95 5.17 5.62
CA SER A 747 -19.09 4.29 6.42
C SER A 747 -18.60 4.93 7.71
N ALA A 748 -18.75 6.25 7.89
CA ALA A 748 -18.44 6.96 9.13
C ALA A 748 -19.31 6.52 10.32
N PHE A 749 -20.51 5.99 10.02
CA PHE A 749 -21.53 5.70 11.02
C PHE A 749 -21.47 4.26 11.51
N PRO A 750 -21.72 4.01 12.81
CA PRO A 750 -21.88 2.66 13.35
C PRO A 750 -22.93 1.86 12.56
N LEU A 751 -22.77 0.54 12.58
CA LEU A 751 -23.62 -0.38 11.83
C LEU A 751 -24.23 -1.41 12.76
N CYS A 752 -25.57 -1.45 12.81
CA CYS A 752 -26.28 -2.58 13.40
C CYS A 752 -26.39 -3.71 12.37
N ILE A 753 -25.96 -4.92 12.71
CA ILE A 753 -26.04 -6.13 11.89
C ILE A 753 -26.82 -7.23 12.61
N SER A 754 -27.70 -7.93 11.90
CA SER A 754 -28.54 -8.96 12.51
C SER A 754 -27.74 -10.22 12.85
N SER A 755 -28.11 -10.89 13.93
CA SER A 755 -27.54 -12.18 14.35
C SER A 755 -28.65 -13.21 14.55
N PRO A 756 -28.44 -14.49 14.20
CA PRO A 756 -29.47 -15.53 14.34
C PRO A 756 -29.85 -15.87 15.80
N ASP A 757 -28.92 -15.74 16.77
CA ASP A 757 -29.12 -16.18 18.16
C ASP A 757 -29.07 -15.04 19.20
N SER A 758 -29.71 -15.28 20.36
CA SER A 758 -29.76 -14.37 21.51
C SER A 758 -28.40 -14.18 22.22
N HIS A 759 -28.16 -12.96 22.70
CA HIS A 759 -26.92 -12.35 23.22
C HIS A 759 -26.11 -13.17 24.25
N SER A 760 -25.37 -14.18 23.80
CA SER A 760 -24.48 -14.96 24.69
C SER A 760 -23.19 -14.20 25.07
N ALA A 761 -22.83 -13.18 24.29
CA ALA A 761 -21.79 -12.20 24.62
C ALA A 761 -22.36 -10.77 24.45
N PRO A 762 -22.59 -10.01 25.54
CA PRO A 762 -23.22 -8.69 25.45
C PRO A 762 -22.33 -7.63 24.78
N LYS A 763 -21.01 -7.71 24.99
CA LYS A 763 -20.02 -6.82 24.36
C LYS A 763 -18.79 -7.60 23.93
N ILE A 764 -18.36 -7.37 22.68
CA ILE A 764 -17.16 -7.97 22.10
C ILE A 764 -16.27 -6.84 21.59
N GLY A 765 -15.01 -6.87 21.99
CA GLY A 765 -13.96 -5.99 21.49
C GLY A 765 -13.22 -6.62 20.31
N LEU A 766 -12.73 -5.79 19.40
CA LEU A 766 -11.76 -6.20 18.38
C LEU A 766 -10.68 -5.14 18.27
N ILE A 767 -9.41 -5.56 18.32
CA ILE A 767 -8.24 -4.71 18.11
C ILE A 767 -7.56 -5.17 16.84
N SER A 768 -7.54 -4.31 15.83
CA SER A 768 -6.83 -4.52 14.56
C SER A 768 -5.53 -3.76 14.60
N TYR A 769 -4.38 -4.40 14.40
CA TYR A 769 -3.08 -3.74 14.58
C TYR A 769 -1.98 -4.16 13.62
N ALA A 770 -1.11 -3.21 13.27
CA ALA A 770 -0.05 -3.37 12.29
C ALA A 770 1.16 -2.50 12.63
N SER A 771 2.34 -2.89 12.14
CA SER A 771 3.55 -2.05 12.19
C SER A 771 4.02 -1.69 10.78
N ARG A 772 4.62 -0.51 10.65
CA ARG A 772 5.24 -0.05 9.40
C ARG A 772 6.54 0.69 9.70
N PRO A 773 7.62 0.51 8.93
CA PRO A 773 8.82 1.32 9.10
C PRO A 773 8.51 2.81 8.92
N CYS A 774 8.93 3.63 9.87
CA CYS A 774 8.81 5.10 9.81
C CYS A 774 10.16 5.82 9.89
N ASN A 775 11.23 5.08 10.23
CA ASN A 775 12.61 5.49 10.00
C ASN A 775 13.35 4.28 9.42
N GLU A 776 13.73 4.38 8.14
CA GLU A 776 14.34 3.27 7.40
C GLU A 776 15.41 3.82 6.46
N GLY A 777 16.59 3.22 6.47
CA GLY A 777 17.71 3.56 5.59
C GLY A 777 18.56 2.32 5.36
N ASN A 778 19.72 2.51 4.73
CA ASN A 778 20.68 1.42 4.53
C ASN A 778 21.46 1.14 5.81
N PHE A 779 20.82 0.83 6.93
CA PHE A 779 21.52 0.60 8.19
C PHE A 779 22.28 -0.75 8.16
N PRO A 780 23.45 -0.85 8.81
CA PRO A 780 24.19 -2.12 8.90
C PRO A 780 23.50 -3.09 9.87
N ASN A 781 22.73 -2.56 10.83
CA ASN A 781 21.95 -3.31 11.81
C ASN A 781 20.48 -2.84 11.84
N ASP A 782 19.57 -3.80 11.99
CA ASP A 782 18.12 -3.54 12.09
C ASP A 782 17.70 -2.81 13.38
N SER A 783 18.59 -2.70 14.37
CA SER A 783 18.38 -1.96 15.63
C SER A 783 18.25 -0.44 15.45
N GLU A 784 18.57 0.07 14.26
CA GLU A 784 18.43 1.49 13.92
C GLU A 784 17.09 1.86 13.29
N LYS A 785 16.28 0.86 12.92
CA LYS A 785 14.94 1.08 12.36
C LYS A 785 13.97 1.53 13.45
N ALA A 786 13.10 2.47 13.09
CA ALA A 786 11.95 2.84 13.90
C ALA A 786 10.66 2.44 13.20
N TYR A 787 9.66 2.06 13.99
CA TYR A 787 8.38 1.56 13.51
C TYR A 787 7.24 2.45 13.99
N LEU A 788 6.33 2.75 13.09
CA LEU A 788 5.02 3.29 13.40
C LEU A 788 4.10 2.11 13.69
N PHE A 789 3.66 1.99 14.93
CA PHE A 789 2.72 0.98 15.38
C PHE A 789 1.31 1.56 15.40
N LEU A 790 0.35 0.85 14.80
CA LEU A 790 -1.00 1.36 14.55
C LEU A 790 -2.02 0.39 15.12
N THR A 791 -3.00 0.90 15.84
CA THR A 791 -4.15 0.13 16.32
C THR A 791 -5.46 0.79 15.92
N GLN A 792 -6.47 -0.03 15.67
CA GLN A 792 -7.84 0.41 15.52
C GLN A 792 -8.77 -0.54 16.26
N SER A 793 -9.52 0.03 17.21
CA SER A 793 -10.41 -0.72 18.08
C SER A 793 -11.87 -0.60 17.62
N TYR A 794 -12.60 -1.69 17.77
CA TYR A 794 -14.03 -1.78 17.50
C TYR A 794 -14.74 -2.38 18.71
N ILE A 795 -15.98 -1.93 18.94
CA ILE A 795 -16.87 -2.50 19.95
C ILE A 795 -18.14 -2.95 19.24
N ALA A 796 -18.50 -4.21 19.46
CA ALA A 796 -19.79 -4.76 19.09
C ALA A 796 -20.66 -4.89 20.35
N THR A 797 -21.75 -4.12 20.42
CA THR A 797 -22.70 -4.15 21.53
C THR A 797 -23.98 -4.85 21.11
N ALA A 798 -24.44 -5.81 21.91
CA ALA A 798 -25.71 -6.49 21.74
C ALA A 798 -26.89 -5.49 21.75
N VAL A 799 -27.74 -5.54 20.73
CA VAL A 799 -28.93 -4.69 20.61
C VAL A 799 -30.15 -5.48 20.13
N SER A 800 -31.34 -5.05 20.56
CA SER A 800 -32.63 -5.58 20.10
C SER A 800 -33.30 -4.70 19.03
N GLU A 801 -32.93 -3.43 18.97
CA GLU A 801 -33.43 -2.42 18.03
C GLU A 801 -32.27 -1.92 17.16
N PRO A 802 -32.45 -1.71 15.84
CA PRO A 802 -33.66 -1.91 15.03
C PRO A 802 -34.05 -3.39 14.77
N PHE A 803 -33.19 -4.33 15.16
CA PHE A 803 -33.43 -5.78 15.13
C PHE A 803 -32.39 -6.45 16.02
N ILE A 804 -32.64 -7.71 16.41
CA ILE A 804 -31.73 -8.50 17.23
C ILE A 804 -30.38 -8.69 16.50
N GLY A 805 -29.31 -8.27 17.16
CA GLY A 805 -27.97 -8.38 16.61
C GLY A 805 -26.93 -7.58 17.39
N TYR A 806 -25.98 -7.00 16.66
CA TYR A 806 -24.88 -6.22 17.22
C TYR A 806 -24.77 -4.85 16.54
N GLU A 807 -24.70 -3.79 17.34
CA GLU A 807 -24.20 -2.49 16.92
C GLU A 807 -22.67 -2.52 16.94
N LEU A 808 -22.07 -2.51 15.74
CA LEU A 808 -20.64 -2.41 15.55
C LEU A 808 -20.23 -0.93 15.37
N LYS A 809 -19.38 -0.45 16.27
CA LYS A 809 -18.84 0.91 16.28
C LYS A 809 -17.32 0.88 16.20
N ARG A 810 -16.75 1.74 15.36
CA ARG A 810 -15.32 2.10 15.42
C ARG A 810 -15.12 2.96 16.67
N GLU A 811 -14.32 2.48 17.62
CA GLU A 811 -14.14 3.14 18.91
C GLU A 811 -13.08 4.24 18.82
N ARG A 812 -11.84 3.86 18.52
CA ARG A 812 -10.72 4.80 18.32
C ARG A 812 -9.61 4.17 17.50
N MET A 813 -8.81 5.04 16.86
CA MET A 813 -7.57 4.68 16.18
C MET A 813 -6.41 5.30 16.94
N GLN A 814 -5.38 4.53 17.25
CA GLN A 814 -4.19 5.04 17.93
C GLN A 814 -2.92 4.71 17.16
N SER A 815 -1.88 5.47 17.43
CA SER A 815 -0.55 5.22 16.89
C SER A 815 0.54 5.48 17.93
N ASP A 816 1.63 4.74 17.81
CA ASP A 816 2.84 4.91 18.60
C ASP A 816 4.07 4.86 17.68
N VAL A 817 5.13 5.57 18.07
CA VAL A 817 6.42 5.52 17.36
C VAL A 817 7.40 4.76 18.25
N LEU A 818 7.82 3.60 17.77
CA LEU A 818 8.72 2.68 18.47
C LEU A 818 10.13 2.84 17.90
N ASP A 819 11.09 3.15 18.76
CA ASP A 819 12.46 3.51 18.37
C ASP A 819 13.42 2.31 18.22
N SER A 820 12.92 1.11 18.52
CA SER A 820 13.66 -0.15 18.43
C SER A 820 12.77 -1.37 18.14
N PRO A 821 13.32 -2.43 17.51
CA PRO A 821 12.63 -3.71 17.33
C PRO A 821 12.21 -4.39 18.64
N GLU A 822 12.94 -4.17 19.74
CA GLU A 822 12.61 -4.74 21.05
C GLU A 822 11.32 -4.13 21.61
N GLN A 823 11.10 -2.83 21.43
CA GLN A 823 9.84 -2.18 21.80
C GLN A 823 8.66 -2.74 21.02
N LEU A 824 8.87 -3.07 19.74
CA LEU A 824 7.85 -3.71 18.90
C LEU A 824 7.39 -5.05 19.48
N LYS A 825 8.27 -5.82 20.13
CA LYS A 825 7.89 -7.09 20.76
C LYS A 825 6.97 -6.92 21.98
N THR A 826 7.11 -5.82 22.72
CA THR A 826 6.30 -5.57 23.94
C THR A 826 4.86 -5.18 23.63
N GLN A 827 4.65 -4.55 22.47
CA GLN A 827 3.34 -4.10 21.97
C GLN A 827 2.48 -3.39 23.02
N ARG A 828 3.09 -2.44 23.74
CA ARG A 828 2.44 -1.67 24.81
C ARG A 828 1.04 -1.15 24.42
N LEU A 829 0.91 -0.59 23.21
CA LEU A 829 -0.35 -0.01 22.72
C LEU A 829 -1.49 -1.04 22.65
N VAL A 830 -1.21 -2.30 22.29
CA VAL A 830 -2.24 -3.35 22.28
C VAL A 830 -2.74 -3.63 23.70
N GLN A 831 -1.84 -3.68 24.69
CA GLN A 831 -2.24 -3.87 26.08
C GLN A 831 -3.04 -2.68 26.64
N GLU A 832 -2.73 -1.45 26.22
CA GLU A 832 -3.50 -0.26 26.55
C GLU A 832 -4.92 -0.31 25.96
N GLU A 833 -5.06 -0.77 24.71
CA GLU A 833 -6.36 -0.99 24.09
C GLU A 833 -7.16 -2.12 24.75
N ILE A 834 -6.51 -3.21 25.18
CA ILE A 834 -7.17 -4.26 25.96
C ILE A 834 -7.71 -3.69 27.29
N ARG A 835 -6.93 -2.86 28.00
CA ARG A 835 -7.40 -2.17 29.23
C ARG A 835 -8.61 -1.29 28.94
N HIS A 836 -8.58 -0.53 27.84
CA HIS A 836 -9.69 0.34 27.45
C HIS A 836 -10.96 -0.47 27.16
N LEU A 837 -10.86 -1.52 26.34
CA LEU A 837 -12.01 -2.37 26.00
C LEU A 837 -12.55 -3.13 27.22
N ARG A 838 -11.68 -3.57 28.13
CA ARG A 838 -12.07 -4.14 29.42
C ARG A 838 -12.84 -3.13 30.27
N ALA A 839 -12.39 -1.88 30.34
CA ALA A 839 -13.11 -0.80 31.03
C ALA A 839 -14.45 -0.46 30.39
N LYS A 840 -14.65 -0.80 29.10
CA LYS A 840 -15.94 -0.75 28.39
C LYS A 840 -16.79 -2.02 28.56
N GLU A 841 -16.37 -2.93 29.44
CA GLU A 841 -17.04 -4.19 29.79
C GLU A 841 -16.99 -5.27 28.68
N CYS A 842 -16.00 -5.22 27.79
CA CYS A 842 -15.78 -6.29 26.82
C CYS A 842 -15.15 -7.50 27.52
N GLN A 843 -15.81 -8.66 27.50
CA GLN A 843 -15.30 -9.92 28.06
C GLN A 843 -14.58 -10.80 27.03
N HIS A 844 -14.81 -10.51 25.74
CA HIS A 844 -14.29 -11.23 24.60
C HIS A 844 -13.56 -10.21 23.72
N ILE A 845 -12.28 -10.44 23.42
CA ILE A 845 -11.48 -9.53 22.60
C ILE A 845 -10.76 -10.30 21.50
N ILE A 846 -11.05 -9.95 20.25
CA ILE A 846 -10.33 -10.43 19.07
C ILE A 846 -9.09 -9.56 18.86
N LEU A 847 -7.91 -10.18 18.82
CA LEU A 847 -6.65 -9.51 18.47
C LEU A 847 -6.30 -9.88 17.03
N LEU A 848 -6.48 -8.95 16.10
CA LEU A 848 -6.24 -9.17 14.68
C LEU A 848 -4.95 -8.46 14.24
N ALA A 849 -3.88 -9.24 14.11
CA ALA A 849 -2.59 -8.73 13.63
C ALA A 849 -2.51 -8.74 12.11
N HIS A 850 -1.79 -7.76 11.56
CA HIS A 850 -1.54 -7.63 10.13
C HIS A 850 -0.04 -7.46 9.87
N ALA A 851 0.62 -8.48 9.34
CA ALA A 851 2.03 -8.41 8.95
C ALA A 851 2.17 -7.63 7.62
N TYR A 852 2.59 -6.36 7.69
CA TYR A 852 2.81 -5.51 6.52
C TYR A 852 4.27 -5.58 6.07
N GLY A 853 4.53 -5.72 4.77
CA GLY A 853 5.88 -5.58 4.19
C GLY A 853 6.87 -6.71 4.53
N ASP A 854 6.56 -7.57 5.50
CA ASP A 854 7.34 -8.75 5.89
C ASP A 854 7.19 -9.94 4.92
N ARG A 855 6.45 -9.78 3.82
CA ARG A 855 6.32 -10.79 2.75
C ARG A 855 7.56 -10.83 1.83
N ARG A 856 8.75 -10.64 2.40
CA ARG A 856 10.02 -10.96 1.76
C ARG A 856 10.43 -12.36 2.15
N ILE A 857 11.22 -12.96 1.30
CA ILE A 857 11.67 -14.34 1.43
C ILE A 857 12.56 -14.45 2.65
N ASN A 858 12.35 -15.49 3.46
CA ASN A 858 13.06 -15.78 4.72
C ASN A 858 12.77 -14.82 5.89
N ARG A 859 12.03 -13.72 5.68
CA ARG A 859 11.66 -12.78 6.76
C ARG A 859 10.40 -13.17 7.51
N ALA A 860 9.45 -13.85 6.86
CA ALA A 860 8.27 -14.38 7.54
C ALA A 860 8.59 -15.71 8.25
N ALA A 861 9.61 -16.43 7.75
CA ALA A 861 10.04 -17.73 8.22
C ALA A 861 10.76 -17.72 9.60
N ASP A 862 11.50 -16.65 9.93
CA ASP A 862 12.16 -16.47 11.24
C ASP A 862 11.16 -15.90 12.27
N ASN A 863 10.24 -16.75 12.75
CA ASN A 863 9.18 -16.49 13.74
C ASN A 863 7.97 -15.67 13.24
N ASN A 864 6.95 -16.40 12.77
CA ASN A 864 5.62 -15.93 12.36
C ASN A 864 5.15 -14.64 13.06
N SER A 865 5.27 -13.52 12.34
CA SER A 865 4.87 -12.16 12.73
C SER A 865 5.57 -11.60 13.98
N SER A 866 6.37 -10.54 13.78
CA SER A 866 6.83 -9.64 14.85
C SER A 866 5.71 -9.09 15.75
N LEU A 867 4.45 -9.24 15.31
CA LEU A 867 3.23 -8.76 15.95
C LEU A 867 2.50 -9.82 16.79
N ILE A 868 2.91 -11.09 16.79
CA ILE A 868 2.34 -12.11 17.70
C ILE A 868 3.45 -13.01 18.28
N PRO A 869 4.45 -12.46 18.98
CA PRO A 869 5.44 -13.30 19.66
C PRO A 869 4.83 -14.02 20.87
N THR A 870 5.30 -15.23 21.18
CA THR A 870 4.80 -16.03 22.31
C THR A 870 4.89 -15.26 23.62
N GLU A 871 5.99 -14.53 23.85
CA GLU A 871 6.21 -13.78 25.10
C GLU A 871 5.17 -12.66 25.29
N PHE A 872 4.75 -12.01 24.20
CA PHE A 872 3.70 -11.01 24.25
C PHE A 872 2.34 -11.62 24.60
N LEU A 873 1.98 -12.73 23.95
CA LEU A 873 0.75 -13.44 24.25
C LEU A 873 0.70 -13.88 25.71
N GLU A 874 1.79 -14.45 26.23
CA GLU A 874 1.90 -14.83 27.64
C GLU A 874 1.70 -13.63 28.58
N ALA A 875 2.35 -12.49 28.29
CA ALA A 875 2.18 -11.27 29.07
C ALA A 875 0.73 -10.76 29.06
N VAL A 876 0.06 -10.80 27.91
CA VAL A 876 -1.36 -10.44 27.78
C VAL A 876 -2.24 -11.38 28.61
N PHE A 877 -2.06 -12.71 28.50
CA PHE A 877 -2.86 -13.68 29.25
C PHE A 877 -2.65 -13.58 30.76
N GLN A 878 -1.43 -13.29 31.22
CA GLN A 878 -1.12 -13.08 32.64
C GLN A 878 -1.72 -11.77 33.18
N THR A 879 -1.71 -10.71 32.36
CA THR A 879 -2.22 -9.39 32.77
C THR A 879 -3.75 -9.32 32.76
N PHE A 880 -4.40 -10.08 31.88
CA PHE A 880 -5.86 -10.07 31.67
C PHE A 880 -6.50 -11.46 31.79
N PRO A 881 -6.36 -12.15 32.94
CA PRO A 881 -6.83 -13.53 33.11
C PRO A 881 -8.36 -13.65 33.12
N ASP A 882 -9.10 -12.55 33.25
CA ASP A 882 -10.56 -12.50 33.23
C ASP A 882 -11.15 -12.30 31.82
N ILE A 883 -10.29 -12.05 30.82
CA ILE A 883 -10.71 -11.73 29.45
C ILE A 883 -10.41 -12.90 28.53
N ASN A 884 -11.37 -13.24 27.67
CA ASN A 884 -11.15 -14.22 26.61
C ASN A 884 -10.50 -13.53 25.40
N ILE A 885 -9.24 -13.85 25.15
CA ILE A 885 -8.44 -13.30 24.05
C ILE A 885 -8.40 -14.29 22.89
N TYR A 886 -8.65 -13.80 21.67
CA TYR A 886 -8.61 -14.58 20.44
C TYR A 886 -7.54 -14.01 19.50
N PRO A 887 -6.30 -14.55 19.51
CA PRO A 887 -5.24 -14.11 18.62
C PRO A 887 -5.49 -14.58 17.18
N MET A 888 -5.53 -13.66 16.24
CA MET A 888 -5.93 -13.92 14.87
C MET A 888 -5.04 -13.19 13.87
N MET A 889 -4.94 -13.76 12.67
CA MET A 889 -4.40 -13.12 11.47
C MET A 889 -5.39 -13.22 10.32
N ARG A 890 -5.16 -12.45 9.26
CA ARG A 890 -5.94 -12.56 8.03
C ARG A 890 -5.04 -12.57 6.80
N ASP A 891 -5.55 -13.14 5.71
CA ASP A 891 -4.96 -12.95 4.38
C ASP A 891 -6.04 -12.85 3.30
N VAL A 892 -5.69 -12.23 2.17
CA VAL A 892 -6.57 -12.01 1.03
C VAL A 892 -5.99 -12.72 -0.19
N PHE A 893 -6.72 -13.75 -0.62
CA PHE A 893 -6.35 -14.63 -1.72
C PHE A 893 -7.14 -14.29 -2.98
N PRO A 894 -6.52 -14.39 -4.17
CA PRO A 894 -7.24 -14.29 -5.42
C PRO A 894 -8.07 -15.55 -5.70
N ALA A 895 -9.19 -15.37 -6.40
CA ALA A 895 -10.04 -16.45 -6.86
C ALA A 895 -10.58 -16.15 -8.26
N THR A 896 -10.51 -17.15 -9.13
CA THR A 896 -11.09 -17.11 -10.48
C THR A 896 -12.56 -17.48 -10.39
N ARG A 897 -13.44 -16.54 -10.70
CA ARG A 897 -14.89 -16.73 -10.65
C ARG A 897 -15.36 -17.61 -11.81
N LEU A 898 -16.14 -18.64 -11.51
CA LEU A 898 -16.69 -19.55 -12.52
C LEU A 898 -18.05 -19.10 -13.06
N ARG A 899 -18.81 -18.33 -12.27
CA ARG A 899 -20.12 -17.79 -12.67
C ARG A 899 -20.38 -16.37 -12.21
N GLU A 900 -21.36 -15.74 -12.85
CA GLU A 900 -21.92 -14.47 -12.40
C GLU A 900 -22.52 -14.58 -11.00
N ARG A 901 -22.41 -13.49 -10.22
CA ARG A 901 -23.17 -13.34 -8.99
C ARG A 901 -24.65 -13.14 -9.34
N GLY A 902 -25.52 -13.95 -8.78
CA GLY A 902 -26.97 -13.86 -8.94
C GLY A 902 -27.51 -12.52 -8.46
N TYR A 903 -28.67 -12.11 -8.99
CA TYR A 903 -29.29 -10.82 -8.65
C TYR A 903 -29.56 -10.66 -7.15
N SER A 904 -29.91 -11.76 -6.48
CA SER A 904 -30.20 -11.80 -5.05
C SER A 904 -28.96 -12.02 -4.18
N GLU A 905 -27.78 -12.32 -4.73
CA GLU A 905 -26.58 -12.63 -3.94
C GLU A 905 -25.79 -11.35 -3.62
N ALA A 906 -25.46 -11.15 -2.34
CA ALA A 906 -24.65 -10.01 -1.89
C ALA A 906 -23.18 -10.40 -1.67
N ALA A 907 -22.95 -11.53 -1.01
CA ALA A 907 -21.62 -12.06 -0.70
C ALA A 907 -21.69 -13.56 -0.38
N PHE A 908 -20.54 -14.14 -0.07
CA PHE A 908 -20.34 -15.56 0.17
C PHE A 908 -19.47 -15.72 1.42
N GLU A 909 -19.72 -16.78 2.19
CA GLU A 909 -18.99 -17.02 3.45
C GLU A 909 -18.76 -18.52 3.71
N ILE A 910 -17.65 -18.83 4.39
CA ILE A 910 -17.40 -20.15 4.98
C ILE A 910 -17.40 -19.96 6.49
N LEU A 911 -18.32 -20.66 7.17
CA LEU A 911 -18.59 -20.46 8.60
C LEU A 911 -17.89 -21.47 9.51
N GLN A 912 -17.58 -22.66 9.01
CA GLN A 912 -17.02 -23.75 9.81
C GLN A 912 -15.56 -24.01 9.43
N ALA A 913 -14.71 -24.27 10.43
CA ALA A 913 -13.32 -24.64 10.19
C ALA A 913 -13.21 -25.92 9.33
N GLY A 914 -14.11 -26.89 9.54
CA GLY A 914 -14.15 -28.13 8.76
C GLY A 914 -14.35 -27.93 7.25
N ASP A 915 -14.99 -26.83 6.85
CA ASP A 915 -15.22 -26.50 5.44
C ASP A 915 -13.97 -25.94 4.73
N HIS A 916 -12.90 -25.73 5.48
CA HIS A 916 -11.59 -25.37 4.95
C HIS A 916 -10.65 -26.58 4.84
N SER A 917 -11.10 -27.79 5.21
CA SER A 917 -10.21 -28.96 5.37
C SER A 917 -9.40 -29.28 4.11
N ASP A 918 -10.01 -29.21 2.92
CA ASP A 918 -9.30 -29.52 1.67
C ASP A 918 -8.25 -28.46 1.32
N PHE A 919 -8.56 -27.18 1.57
CA PHE A 919 -7.59 -26.09 1.47
C PHE A 919 -6.49 -26.22 2.54
N GLN A 920 -6.82 -26.69 3.75
CA GLN A 920 -5.86 -26.88 4.82
C GLN A 920 -4.93 -28.07 4.56
N ARG A 921 -5.38 -29.14 3.89
CA ARG A 921 -4.55 -30.33 3.61
C ARG A 921 -3.32 -30.03 2.76
N SER A 922 -3.41 -29.09 1.83
CA SER A 922 -2.27 -28.68 1.00
C SER A 922 -1.31 -27.74 1.72
N VAL A 923 -1.84 -26.90 2.61
CA VAL A 923 -1.08 -26.05 3.52
C VAL A 923 -0.42 -26.89 4.63
N ARG A 924 -0.94 -28.08 4.96
CA ARG A 924 -0.30 -28.99 5.92
C ARG A 924 0.93 -29.68 5.34
N ALA A 925 2.09 -29.09 5.56
CA ALA A 925 3.14 -29.86 6.24
C ALA A 925 2.66 -30.12 7.68
N ASP A 926 3.01 -31.24 8.31
CA ASP A 926 2.65 -31.55 9.72
C ASP A 926 3.04 -30.47 10.75
N TYR A 927 3.73 -29.41 10.30
CA TYR A 927 4.30 -28.29 11.02
C TYR A 927 3.53 -26.95 10.90
N PHE A 928 2.57 -26.77 9.98
CA PHE A 928 1.73 -25.54 9.89
C PHE A 928 0.58 -25.51 10.94
N ARG A 929 0.81 -26.11 12.13
CA ARG A 929 -0.22 -26.25 13.18
C ARG A 929 -0.68 -24.92 13.78
N ASP A 930 0.05 -23.84 13.53
CA ASP A 930 -0.12 -22.57 14.23
C ASP A 930 -1.19 -21.66 13.59
N LEU A 931 -1.69 -21.96 12.38
CA LEU A 931 -2.73 -21.16 11.73
C LEU A 931 -3.92 -22.02 11.31
N ILE A 932 -5.07 -21.74 11.93
CA ILE A 932 -6.30 -22.50 11.71
C ILE A 932 -7.33 -21.58 11.05
N PRO A 933 -7.76 -21.84 9.80
CA PRO A 933 -8.82 -21.04 9.18
C PRO A 933 -10.14 -21.24 9.93
N VAL A 934 -10.74 -20.14 10.39
CA VAL A 934 -11.99 -20.18 11.17
C VAL A 934 -13.16 -19.48 10.47
N TYR A 935 -12.88 -18.55 9.57
CA TYR A 935 -13.91 -17.81 8.83
C TYR A 935 -13.36 -17.29 7.50
N THR A 936 -14.12 -17.45 6.42
CA THR A 936 -13.79 -16.86 5.12
C THR A 936 -14.95 -16.01 4.64
N PHE A 937 -14.64 -14.83 4.08
CA PHE A 937 -15.60 -13.95 3.44
C PHE A 937 -15.19 -13.61 2.01
N ALA A 938 -16.12 -13.68 1.08
CA ALA A 938 -15.88 -13.35 -0.32
C ALA A 938 -17.02 -12.49 -0.87
N THR A 939 -16.68 -11.48 -1.66
CA THR A 939 -17.71 -10.66 -2.34
C THR A 939 -18.11 -11.27 -3.69
N LEU A 940 -17.21 -12.02 -4.33
CA LEU A 940 -17.29 -12.49 -5.73
C LEU A 940 -17.81 -11.40 -6.69
N HIS A 941 -17.50 -10.15 -6.36
CA HIS A 941 -17.98 -8.97 -7.05
C HIS A 941 -16.83 -8.28 -7.76
N ALA A 942 -16.99 -8.14 -9.06
CA ALA A 942 -16.14 -7.31 -9.89
C ALA A 942 -16.99 -6.21 -10.54
N ILE A 943 -16.42 -5.01 -10.69
CA ILE A 943 -17.00 -3.98 -11.56
C ILE A 943 -16.93 -4.54 -12.99
N GLN A 944 -18.05 -4.59 -13.71
CA GLN A 944 -18.18 -5.28 -15.01
C GLN A 944 -17.87 -6.78 -14.89
N ALA A 945 -18.76 -7.47 -14.18
CA ALA A 945 -18.67 -8.90 -13.91
C ALA A 945 -18.42 -9.77 -15.16
N GLU A 946 -18.97 -9.39 -16.31
CA GLU A 946 -18.81 -10.11 -17.58
C GLU A 946 -17.36 -10.06 -18.12
N GLU A 947 -16.62 -9.00 -17.82
CA GLU A 947 -15.26 -8.73 -18.34
C GLU A 947 -14.17 -9.00 -17.28
N ARG A 948 -14.54 -9.42 -16.06
CA ARG A 948 -13.60 -9.65 -14.96
C ARG A 948 -13.84 -10.99 -14.27
N LEU A 949 -12.89 -11.92 -14.45
CA LEU A 949 -12.91 -13.22 -13.77
C LEU A 949 -12.42 -13.17 -12.33
N GLN A 950 -11.47 -12.30 -12.01
CA GLN A 950 -10.83 -12.36 -10.70
C GLN A 950 -11.66 -11.64 -9.65
N SER A 951 -11.95 -12.37 -8.59
CA SER A 951 -12.35 -11.85 -7.28
C SER A 951 -11.25 -12.18 -6.28
N GLY A 952 -11.48 -11.87 -5.01
CA GLY A 952 -10.78 -12.54 -3.92
C GLY A 952 -11.73 -12.98 -2.82
N PHE A 953 -11.14 -13.63 -1.83
CA PHE A 953 -11.72 -13.95 -0.54
C PHE A 953 -10.73 -13.56 0.57
N CYS A 954 -11.26 -13.22 1.73
CA CYS A 954 -10.51 -12.88 2.93
C CYS A 954 -10.69 -14.04 3.92
N ILE A 955 -9.60 -14.71 4.29
CA ILE A 955 -9.61 -15.74 5.31
C ILE A 955 -9.08 -15.16 6.62
N TYR A 956 -9.77 -15.49 7.71
CA TYR A 956 -9.36 -15.23 9.08
C TYR A 956 -8.86 -16.52 9.72
N PHE A 957 -7.66 -16.45 10.28
CA PHE A 957 -6.95 -17.56 10.91
C PHE A 957 -6.87 -17.32 12.42
N LEU A 958 -7.24 -18.33 13.21
CA LEU A 958 -6.86 -18.40 14.62
C LEU A 958 -5.38 -18.79 14.71
N VAL A 959 -4.62 -18.05 15.51
CA VAL A 959 -3.23 -18.40 15.83
C VAL A 959 -3.22 -19.39 16.99
N SER A 960 -2.86 -20.63 16.69
CA SER A 960 -2.78 -21.72 17.65
C SER A 960 -1.34 -21.85 18.15
N ASP A 961 -0.92 -21.00 19.10
CA ASP A 961 0.43 -21.14 19.67
C ASP A 961 0.46 -22.28 20.70
N GLY A 962 0.94 -23.45 20.27
CA GLY A 962 1.18 -24.61 21.13
C GLY A 962 2.28 -24.39 22.18
N LYS A 963 2.96 -23.23 22.17
CA LYS A 963 4.05 -22.89 23.10
C LYS A 963 3.61 -21.99 24.26
N VAL A 964 2.39 -21.44 24.24
CA VAL A 964 1.85 -20.68 25.38
C VAL A 964 1.70 -21.63 26.56
N SER A 965 2.27 -21.26 27.71
CA SER A 965 2.32 -22.09 28.92
C SER A 965 0.95 -22.54 29.46
N ASN A 966 -0.15 -21.84 29.13
CA ASN A 966 -1.49 -22.16 29.61
C ASN A 966 -2.41 -22.70 28.50
N ILE A 967 -2.52 -24.03 28.45
CA ILE A 967 -3.32 -24.79 27.48
C ILE A 967 -4.81 -24.42 27.53
N ASN A 968 -5.35 -24.08 28.71
CA ASN A 968 -6.79 -23.81 28.85
C ASN A 968 -7.24 -22.59 28.04
N TRP A 969 -6.36 -21.59 27.85
CA TRP A 969 -6.68 -20.42 27.05
C TRP A 969 -6.78 -20.74 25.56
N THR A 970 -5.78 -21.46 25.05
CA THR A 970 -5.73 -21.89 23.66
C THR A 970 -6.91 -22.79 23.34
N GLU A 971 -7.23 -23.77 24.20
CA GLU A 971 -8.37 -24.67 23.99
C GLU A 971 -9.72 -23.94 24.09
N ARG A 972 -9.85 -22.94 24.95
CA ARG A 972 -11.07 -22.12 25.00
C ARG A 972 -11.27 -21.31 23.71
N ALA A 973 -10.20 -20.71 23.17
CA ALA A 973 -10.27 -20.01 21.89
C ALA A 973 -10.68 -20.96 20.76
N ARG A 974 -10.16 -22.19 20.76
CA ARG A 974 -10.54 -23.25 19.82
C ARG A 974 -12.01 -23.65 19.96
N GLN A 975 -12.49 -23.92 21.18
CA GLN A 975 -13.90 -24.25 21.43
C GLN A 975 -14.85 -23.14 20.95
N HIS A 976 -14.46 -21.88 21.11
CA HIS A 976 -15.29 -20.75 20.67
C HIS A 976 -15.24 -20.48 19.16
N LEU A 977 -14.08 -20.61 18.49
CA LEU A 977 -13.94 -20.23 17.08
C LEU A 977 -14.01 -21.42 16.12
N ILE A 978 -13.38 -22.54 16.44
CA ILE A 978 -13.43 -23.76 15.62
C ILE A 978 -14.77 -24.47 15.81
N ASN A 979 -15.32 -24.40 17.03
CA ASN A 979 -16.62 -24.98 17.41
C ASN A 979 -16.75 -26.46 17.00
N PRO A 980 -15.80 -27.33 17.41
CA PRO A 980 -15.72 -28.71 16.91
C PRO A 980 -16.99 -29.52 17.20
N ASP A 981 -17.61 -29.31 18.37
CA ASP A 981 -18.81 -30.02 18.80
C ASP A 981 -20.11 -29.33 18.36
N SER A 982 -20.00 -28.21 17.61
CA SER A 982 -21.14 -27.41 17.12
C SER A 982 -22.11 -26.90 18.19
N ASP A 983 -21.64 -26.72 19.43
CA ASP A 983 -22.44 -26.36 20.61
C ASP A 983 -22.08 -24.99 21.22
N SER A 984 -21.05 -24.33 20.70
CA SER A 984 -20.55 -23.07 21.24
C SER A 984 -21.50 -21.90 20.96
N ARG A 985 -22.08 -21.34 22.01
CA ARG A 985 -22.95 -20.15 21.95
C ARG A 985 -22.21 -18.86 21.60
N ILE A 986 -20.88 -18.85 21.76
CA ILE A 986 -20.03 -17.67 21.49
C ILE A 986 -19.63 -17.60 20.01
N HIS A 987 -19.50 -18.75 19.34
CA HIS A 987 -19.13 -18.84 17.93
C HIS A 987 -19.94 -17.91 16.99
N PRO A 988 -21.29 -17.94 16.98
CA PRO A 988 -22.07 -17.04 16.11
C PRO A 988 -21.86 -15.56 16.45
N CYS A 989 -21.59 -15.23 17.72
CA CYS A 989 -21.31 -13.87 18.16
C CYS A 989 -19.99 -13.35 17.58
N LEU A 990 -18.92 -14.17 17.62
CA LEU A 990 -17.62 -13.80 17.05
C LEU A 990 -17.68 -13.67 15.52
N LEU A 991 -18.38 -14.59 14.84
CA LEU A 991 -18.56 -14.50 13.39
C LEU A 991 -19.38 -13.28 12.98
N ALA A 992 -20.37 -12.87 13.77
CA ALA A 992 -21.11 -11.63 13.51
C ALA A 992 -20.17 -10.41 13.51
N VAL A 993 -19.22 -10.32 14.46
CA VAL A 993 -18.23 -9.23 14.50
C VAL A 993 -17.32 -9.25 13.26
N LEU A 994 -16.75 -10.41 12.92
CA LEU A 994 -15.88 -10.55 11.74
C LEU A 994 -16.62 -10.20 10.44
N ARG A 995 -17.86 -10.69 10.29
CA ARG A 995 -18.75 -10.33 9.17
C ARG A 995 -19.04 -8.84 9.16
N GLY A 996 -19.33 -8.24 10.31
CA GLY A 996 -19.64 -6.82 10.46
C GLY A 996 -18.54 -5.91 9.95
N LEU A 997 -17.27 -6.30 10.08
CA LEU A 997 -16.12 -5.54 9.55
C LEU A 997 -16.23 -5.30 8.04
N HIS A 998 -16.67 -6.30 7.27
CA HIS A 998 -16.84 -6.17 5.82
C HIS A 998 -17.98 -5.22 5.41
N PHE A 999 -18.91 -4.95 6.32
CA PHE A 999 -20.05 -4.07 6.06
C PHE A 999 -19.87 -2.67 6.66
N ILE A 1000 -19.20 -2.52 7.81
CA ILE A 1000 -19.01 -1.20 8.42
C ILE A 1000 -18.14 -0.31 7.52
N GLU A 1001 -17.11 -0.87 6.89
CA GLU A 1001 -16.21 -0.18 5.95
C GLU A 1001 -16.77 -0.10 4.51
N ALA A 1002 -17.97 -0.60 4.26
CA ALA A 1002 -18.54 -0.64 2.91
C ALA A 1002 -18.90 0.76 2.39
N GLU A 1003 -18.20 1.19 1.33
CA GLU A 1003 -18.39 2.50 0.70
C GLU A 1003 -19.48 2.53 -0.39
N ARG A 1004 -19.80 1.38 -1.00
CA ARG A 1004 -20.69 1.31 -2.18
C ARG A 1004 -22.18 1.38 -1.82
N GLY A 1005 -22.53 1.40 -0.54
CA GLY A 1005 -23.91 1.44 -0.05
C GLY A 1005 -24.77 0.29 -0.60
N VAL A 1006 -26.03 0.60 -0.93
CA VAL A 1006 -26.99 -0.35 -1.51
C VAL A 1006 -26.90 -0.36 -3.04
N TYR A 1007 -26.87 -1.56 -3.62
CA TYR A 1007 -26.87 -1.80 -5.05
C TYR A 1007 -27.76 -3.00 -5.38
N LYS A 1008 -28.66 -2.88 -6.37
CA LYS A 1008 -29.68 -3.91 -6.69
C LYS A 1008 -30.47 -4.38 -5.44
N SER A 1009 -30.84 -3.44 -4.56
CA SER A 1009 -31.52 -3.71 -3.28
C SER A 1009 -30.75 -4.58 -2.29
N GLN A 1010 -29.45 -4.81 -2.52
CA GLN A 1010 -28.56 -5.54 -1.63
C GLN A 1010 -27.52 -4.57 -1.05
N LEU A 1011 -27.27 -4.68 0.26
CA LEU A 1011 -26.12 -4.00 0.86
C LEU A 1011 -24.83 -4.65 0.34
N SER A 1012 -23.95 -3.85 -0.27
CA SER A 1012 -22.73 -4.37 -0.89
C SER A 1012 -21.54 -4.26 0.06
N PRO A 1013 -20.94 -5.38 0.50
CA PRO A 1013 -19.78 -5.38 1.41
C PRO A 1013 -18.47 -5.08 0.68
N VAL A 1014 -17.40 -4.83 1.46
CA VAL A 1014 -16.02 -4.76 0.97
C VAL A 1014 -15.28 -6.07 1.26
N LEU A 1015 -14.39 -6.47 0.34
CA LEU A 1015 -13.58 -7.68 0.52
C LEU A 1015 -12.54 -7.52 1.62
N ASP A 1016 -11.79 -6.42 1.60
CA ASP A 1016 -10.76 -6.10 2.60
C ASP A 1016 -11.14 -4.80 3.32
N PRO A 1017 -11.55 -4.85 4.60
CA PRO A 1017 -11.94 -3.66 5.35
C PRO A 1017 -10.75 -2.88 5.93
N PHE A 1018 -9.50 -3.30 5.72
CA PHE A 1018 -8.33 -2.68 6.35
C PHE A 1018 -7.38 -2.01 5.34
N SER A 1019 -7.94 -1.29 4.37
CA SER A 1019 -7.16 -0.53 3.38
C SER A 1019 -6.16 0.45 4.00
N TRP A 1020 -6.44 0.97 5.20
CA TRP A 1020 -5.54 1.85 5.96
C TRP A 1020 -4.23 1.18 6.43
N ILE A 1021 -4.17 -0.16 6.42
CA ILE A 1021 -2.97 -0.93 6.80
C ILE A 1021 -2.03 -1.10 5.62
N SER A 1022 -2.59 -1.39 4.43
CA SER A 1022 -1.82 -1.61 3.19
C SER A 1022 -2.29 -0.64 2.11
N PRO A 1023 -1.94 0.65 2.23
CA PRO A 1023 -2.31 1.66 1.26
C PRO A 1023 -1.64 1.37 -0.09
N ASN A 1024 -2.32 1.71 -1.19
CA ASN A 1024 -1.83 1.42 -2.54
C ASN A 1024 -0.80 2.45 -3.01
N THR A 1025 -0.78 3.65 -2.41
CA THR A 1025 0.20 4.69 -2.74
C THR A 1025 0.96 5.23 -1.52
N VAL A 1026 2.07 5.92 -1.80
CA VAL A 1026 2.92 6.56 -0.79
C VAL A 1026 2.15 7.65 -0.03
N GLU A 1027 1.30 8.41 -0.71
CA GLU A 1027 0.49 9.46 -0.09
C GLU A 1027 -0.67 8.88 0.72
N GLU A 1028 -1.30 7.80 0.26
CA GLU A 1028 -2.30 7.06 1.05
C GLU A 1028 -1.70 6.52 2.36
N ALA A 1029 -0.39 6.25 2.38
CA ALA A 1029 0.35 5.92 3.59
C ALA A 1029 0.63 7.11 4.53
N GLY A 1030 0.32 8.34 4.13
CA GLY A 1030 0.75 9.55 4.83
C GLY A 1030 2.24 9.85 4.66
N GLU A 1031 2.87 9.35 3.60
CA GLU A 1031 4.28 9.60 3.27
C GLU A 1031 4.40 10.57 2.09
N VAL A 1032 5.42 11.43 2.13
CA VAL A 1032 5.68 12.41 1.06
C VAL A 1032 7.17 12.45 0.71
N LYS A 1033 7.48 12.67 -0.57
CA LYS A 1033 8.87 12.77 -1.05
C LYS A 1033 9.40 14.17 -0.73
N VAL A 1034 10.48 14.27 0.04
CA VAL A 1034 11.05 15.56 0.49
C VAL A 1034 12.47 15.80 -0.01
N LEU A 1035 13.28 14.76 -0.17
CA LEU A 1035 14.63 14.87 -0.74
C LEU A 1035 14.81 13.87 -1.89
N HIS A 1036 15.47 14.31 -2.96
CA HIS A 1036 15.98 13.44 -4.03
C HIS A 1036 17.12 14.12 -4.78
N SER A 1037 17.88 13.34 -5.54
CA SER A 1037 18.95 13.81 -6.44
C SER A 1037 19.01 12.91 -7.67
N ARG A 1038 19.51 13.40 -8.81
CA ARG A 1038 19.71 12.58 -10.02
C ARG A 1038 20.66 11.39 -9.79
N ARG A 1039 21.62 11.53 -8.88
CA ARG A 1039 22.67 10.54 -8.59
C ARG A 1039 22.41 9.70 -7.33
N LYS A 1040 21.39 10.04 -6.54
CA LYS A 1040 21.06 9.36 -5.27
C LYS A 1040 19.59 8.96 -5.24
N GLY A 1041 19.21 8.18 -4.24
CA GLY A 1041 17.84 7.72 -4.03
C GLY A 1041 16.91 8.80 -3.49
N GLN A 1042 15.71 8.39 -3.08
CA GLN A 1042 14.65 9.27 -2.60
C GLN A 1042 14.49 9.18 -1.08
N VAL A 1043 14.03 10.26 -0.46
CA VAL A 1043 13.75 10.31 0.98
C VAL A 1043 12.29 10.69 1.18
N LEU A 1044 11.60 9.84 1.92
CA LEU A 1044 10.19 10.00 2.25
C LEU A 1044 10.04 10.47 3.70
N LEU A 1045 9.33 11.57 3.90
CA LEU A 1045 8.90 12.03 5.22
C LEU A 1045 7.57 11.39 5.58
N ASN A 1046 7.47 10.79 6.76
CA ASN A 1046 6.26 10.15 7.26
C ASN A 1046 5.45 11.10 8.16
N TYR A 1047 4.36 11.69 7.64
CA TYR A 1047 3.51 12.59 8.42
C TYR A 1047 2.86 11.91 9.61
N ARG A 1048 2.52 10.62 9.49
CA ARG A 1048 1.83 9.90 10.55
C ARG A 1048 2.71 9.72 11.78
N ALA A 1049 4.00 9.45 11.60
CA ALA A 1049 4.97 9.44 12.68
C ALA A 1049 5.13 10.84 13.31
N VAL A 1050 5.27 11.88 12.48
CA VAL A 1050 5.37 13.28 12.95
C VAL A 1050 4.16 13.68 13.79
N LEU A 1051 2.94 13.46 13.29
CA LEU A 1051 1.71 13.83 13.99
C LEU A 1051 1.43 12.91 15.20
N THR A 1052 1.98 11.69 15.23
CA THR A 1052 1.91 10.84 16.42
C THR A 1052 2.66 11.48 17.59
N TYR A 1053 3.87 12.02 17.39
CA TYR A 1053 4.58 12.75 18.44
C TYR A 1053 3.78 13.96 18.96
N VAL A 1054 3.12 14.71 18.06
CA VAL A 1054 2.27 15.84 18.45
C VAL A 1054 1.02 15.36 19.19
N SER A 1055 0.35 14.29 18.72
CA SER A 1055 -0.81 13.70 19.41
C SER A 1055 -0.45 13.24 20.82
N GLN A 1056 0.67 12.54 20.98
CA GLN A 1056 1.15 12.09 22.29
C GLN A 1056 1.36 13.24 23.26
N VAL A 1057 1.81 14.40 22.78
CA VAL A 1057 1.94 15.62 23.59
C VAL A 1057 0.58 16.16 24.00
N LEU A 1058 -0.36 16.28 23.06
CA LEU A 1058 -1.71 16.80 23.31
C LEU A 1058 -2.53 15.90 24.25
N HIS A 1059 -2.21 14.60 24.28
CA HIS A 1059 -2.86 13.59 25.12
C HIS A 1059 -2.13 13.29 26.44
N ARG A 1060 -1.09 14.08 26.79
CA ARG A 1060 -0.46 13.98 28.12
C ARG A 1060 -1.49 14.25 29.20
N LYS A 1061 -1.57 13.35 30.17
CA LYS A 1061 -2.43 13.49 31.35
C LYS A 1061 -1.79 14.40 32.38
#